data_AF-A0A358A1N3-F1
#
_entry.id   AF-A0A358A1N3-F1
#
_cell.length_a   1.000
_cell.length_b   1.000
_cell.length_c   1.000
_cell.angle_alpha   90.00
_cell.angle_beta   90.00
_cell.angle_gamma   90.00
#
_symmetry.space_group_name_H-M   'P 1'
#
loop_
_entity.id
_entity.type
_entity.pdbx_description
1 polymer ?
#
loop_
_entity_poly.entity_id
_entity_poly.type
_entity_poly.pdbx_seq_one_letter_code
_entity_poly.pdbx_strand_id
1 'polypeptide(L)'
;MCGIIAVVRRPSTRATPTGQAVLDLVAGQAALFVPGPDATDTIAMVGARLAEADALLRGVPGLRLLLAEPSLGPALVHHCDELLAAVEQEEQRLEQDGNLSTSQLEARNQALIVVRDGVWAIARDRLRAAEVVSRLNGGAMQTGSLEAFLSIHQALSAIDRLEVRGRDSAGLHVLVHDHALDLDDPVIAAEIARRSGDPNFGTGSVRVVDGVLSIVHKTAAEIGELGDNTAVIRQAFANDALLHAALANETARTLVLGHTRWASIGIISEPNAHPLNSELLDAAGPYVVGALNGDVDNFADLIAEEGVTITPSITTDAKVIPSLTSRRLGEGLESAEAFRRTVATFEGSVAIGACTAAAPDKLQLALRGSGQALYIGLAEDAYIVASEPYGVVEETAHYVRMDGETPGNPENPNASRGQIIELDGDLAGTVEGMLRKAYDGTDLSVAADDVAVAQITTRDIDRDDHPHYLMKEIGESPTSFRKTLRGKIVETDAGLRVSLGPSVIPNEIRELFRSGTITRVLAIGQGTAAVAGQALAAGLDALTPNGEIEVEAVLATELSGFRLRPDMSDTLIVAVSQSGTTTDTNRTVDIVRNRGAKVIAIVNRRGSDLTDRADGVLYTSDGRDVEMSVASTKAFYSQIAAGLLLSIAITDELLGDEMIDDRAALLKGITELPAAMETVLDRRDIIGEAARQFAPSRRYWAMVGNGPNRIAAQEVRVKLSELCYKSIAADSTEDKK
;
A
#
# COMPACT_ATOMS: atom_id res chain seq x y z
N MET A 1 -4.54 1.34 -7.66
CA MET A 1 -4.25 -0.10 -7.70
C MET A 1 -5.58 -0.81 -7.68
N CYS A 2 -5.65 -2.01 -8.28
CA CYS A 2 -6.77 -2.90 -8.05
C CYS A 2 -6.66 -3.44 -6.62
N GLY A 3 -7.78 -3.75 -5.95
CA GLY A 3 -7.69 -4.27 -4.60
C GLY A 3 -9.01 -4.77 -4.03
N ILE A 4 -8.93 -5.90 -3.35
CA ILE A 4 -9.99 -6.47 -2.51
C ILE A 4 -9.95 -5.79 -1.16
N ILE A 5 -11.12 -5.45 -0.64
CA ILE A 5 -11.31 -4.97 0.73
C ILE A 5 -12.41 -5.81 1.37
N ALA A 6 -12.25 -6.26 2.60
CA ALA A 6 -13.36 -6.86 3.33
C ALA A 6 -13.33 -6.47 4.81
N VAL A 7 -14.51 -6.38 5.42
CA VAL A 7 -14.66 -6.14 6.85
C VAL A 7 -15.60 -7.19 7.42
N VAL A 8 -15.10 -7.96 8.38
CA VAL A 8 -15.87 -8.92 9.17
C VAL A 8 -15.77 -8.51 10.62
N ARG A 9 -16.91 -8.44 11.32
CA ARG A 9 -16.97 -7.87 12.68
C ARG A 9 -17.74 -8.79 13.64
N ARG A 10 -17.27 -8.81 14.89
CA ARG A 10 -18.04 -9.33 16.03
C ARG A 10 -18.62 -8.18 16.87
N PRO A 11 -19.68 -8.42 17.64
CA PRO A 11 -20.20 -7.43 18.57
C PRO A 11 -19.13 -6.98 19.57
N SER A 12 -19.04 -5.67 19.79
CA SER A 12 -18.02 -5.16 20.71
C SER A 12 -18.33 -5.49 22.17
N THR A 13 -17.30 -5.86 22.93
CA THR A 13 -17.40 -6.15 24.37
C THR A 13 -16.81 -5.04 25.25
N ARG A 14 -16.08 -4.08 24.66
CA ARG A 14 -15.48 -2.96 25.39
C ARG A 14 -16.53 -1.91 25.73
N ALA A 15 -16.51 -1.44 26.98
CA ALA A 15 -17.35 -0.33 27.41
C ALA A 15 -16.96 0.97 26.69
N THR A 16 -17.95 1.79 26.36
CA THR A 16 -17.73 3.13 25.82
C THR A 16 -16.91 3.98 26.81
N PRO A 17 -15.75 4.53 26.40
CA PRO A 17 -14.95 5.39 27.27
C PRO A 17 -15.65 6.74 27.52
N THR A 18 -15.13 7.52 28.46
CA THR A 18 -15.62 8.88 28.74
C THR A 18 -14.81 9.91 27.96
N GLY A 19 -15.43 11.03 27.56
CA GLY A 19 -14.72 12.15 26.94
C GLY A 19 -13.59 12.69 27.82
N GLN A 20 -13.78 12.73 29.14
CA GLN A 20 -12.75 13.16 30.09
C GLN A 20 -11.51 12.26 30.06
N ALA A 21 -11.67 10.94 29.99
CA ALA A 21 -10.53 10.02 29.94
C ALA A 21 -9.68 10.23 28.68
N VAL A 22 -10.31 10.58 27.55
CA VAL A 22 -9.59 10.94 26.31
C VAL A 22 -8.90 12.30 26.46
N LEU A 23 -9.61 13.30 26.99
CA LEU A 23 -9.05 14.65 27.16
C LEU A 23 -7.85 14.67 28.13
N ASP A 24 -7.85 13.86 29.18
CA ASP A 24 -6.73 13.75 30.12
C ASP A 24 -5.42 13.30 29.44
N LEU A 25 -5.51 12.59 28.31
CA LEU A 25 -4.37 12.11 27.53
C LEU A 25 -3.86 13.14 26.52
N VAL A 26 -4.71 14.06 26.05
CA VAL A 26 -4.41 14.98 24.93
C VAL A 26 -4.23 16.42 25.39
N ALA A 27 -4.99 16.86 26.39
CA ALA A 27 -4.97 18.24 26.87
C ALA A 27 -3.63 18.58 27.55
N GLY A 28 -3.11 19.78 27.27
CA GLY A 28 -1.89 20.32 27.90
C GLY A 28 -0.58 19.62 27.50
N GLN A 29 -0.60 18.61 26.62
CA GLN A 29 0.61 17.89 26.22
C GLN A 29 1.60 18.77 25.44
N ALA A 30 1.11 19.74 24.67
CA ALA A 30 1.94 20.69 23.93
C ALA A 30 2.88 21.51 24.84
N ALA A 31 2.45 21.81 26.08
CA ALA A 31 3.26 22.55 27.05
C ALA A 31 4.50 21.77 27.55
N LEU A 32 4.57 20.47 27.28
CA LEU A 32 5.70 19.61 27.66
C LEU A 32 6.87 19.67 26.68
N PHE A 33 6.73 20.36 25.54
CA PHE A 33 7.80 20.53 24.53
C PHE A 33 8.84 21.57 24.98
N VAL A 34 9.51 21.27 26.09
CA VAL A 34 10.52 22.13 26.71
C VAL A 34 11.92 21.73 26.19
N PRO A 35 12.74 22.69 25.72
CA PRO A 35 14.12 22.41 25.34
C PRO A 35 14.93 21.85 26.50
N GLY A 36 15.73 20.81 26.25
CA GLY A 36 16.60 20.23 27.25
C GLY A 36 17.15 18.84 26.88
N PRO A 37 18.02 18.28 27.74
CA PRO A 37 18.58 16.95 27.53
C PRO A 37 17.50 15.85 27.48
N ASP A 38 16.42 16.01 28.26
CA ASP A 38 15.33 15.03 28.39
C ASP A 38 14.20 15.22 27.36
N ALA A 39 14.38 16.14 26.41
CA ALA A 39 13.31 16.48 25.47
C ALA A 39 12.92 15.31 24.55
N THR A 40 13.86 14.41 24.20
CA THR A 40 13.54 13.21 23.41
C THR A 40 12.57 12.30 24.15
N ASP A 41 12.84 12.02 25.42
CA ASP A 41 12.01 11.14 26.26
C ASP A 41 10.65 11.77 26.53
N THR A 42 10.62 13.09 26.73
CA THR A 42 9.37 13.84 26.94
C THR A 42 8.47 13.80 25.71
N ILE A 43 9.03 14.01 24.51
CA ILE A 43 8.28 13.93 23.24
C ILE A 43 7.79 12.49 23.01
N ALA A 44 8.62 11.49 23.32
CA ALA A 44 8.22 10.08 23.21
C ALA A 44 7.05 9.76 24.16
N MET A 45 7.06 10.28 25.39
CA MET A 45 5.94 10.14 26.33
C MET A 45 4.65 10.79 25.81
N VAL A 46 4.73 11.99 25.21
CA VAL A 46 3.56 12.62 24.57
C VAL A 46 3.02 11.73 23.44
N GLY A 47 3.90 11.19 22.61
CA GLY A 47 3.53 10.24 21.56
C GLY A 47 2.78 9.02 22.11
N ALA A 48 3.25 8.44 23.22
CA ALA A 48 2.59 7.30 23.87
C ALA A 48 1.18 7.65 24.38
N ARG A 49 0.98 8.84 24.96
CA ARG A 49 -0.35 9.30 25.41
C ARG A 49 -1.32 9.49 24.25
N LEU A 50 -0.85 10.03 23.13
CA LEU A 50 -1.68 10.17 21.93
C LEU A 50 -2.08 8.81 21.35
N ALA A 51 -1.18 7.82 21.39
CA ALA A 51 -1.51 6.45 20.99
C ALA A 51 -2.57 5.82 21.90
N GLU A 52 -2.52 6.09 23.22
CA GLU A 52 -3.55 5.66 24.17
C GLU A 52 -4.90 6.34 23.90
N ALA A 53 -4.89 7.65 23.60
CA ALA A 53 -6.11 8.38 23.24
C ALA A 53 -6.76 7.84 21.95
N ASP A 54 -5.95 7.60 20.92
CA ASP A 54 -6.42 6.95 19.68
C ASP A 54 -6.99 5.55 19.95
N ALA A 55 -6.37 4.74 20.81
CA ALA A 55 -6.88 3.43 21.18
C ALA A 55 -8.27 3.51 21.87
N LEU A 56 -8.51 4.52 22.72
CA LEU A 56 -9.83 4.75 23.31
C LEU A 56 -10.88 5.13 22.27
N LEU A 57 -10.50 5.95 21.29
CA LEU A 57 -11.37 6.46 20.22
C LEU A 57 -11.61 5.47 19.06
N ARG A 58 -10.87 4.37 19.01
CA ARG A 58 -11.00 3.33 17.98
C ARG A 58 -12.27 2.50 18.16
N GLY A 59 -12.67 1.80 17.10
CA GLY A 59 -13.77 0.83 17.13
C GLY A 59 -15.15 1.45 17.39
N VAL A 60 -16.13 0.57 17.60
CA VAL A 60 -17.52 0.93 17.86
C VAL A 60 -17.68 1.73 19.17
N PRO A 61 -16.99 1.40 20.28
CA PRO A 61 -17.11 2.17 21.51
C PRO A 61 -16.62 3.61 21.37
N GLY A 62 -15.50 3.82 20.67
CA GLY A 62 -14.96 5.16 20.42
C GLY A 62 -15.84 5.98 19.46
N LEU A 63 -16.34 5.35 18.39
CA LEU A 63 -17.35 5.96 17.52
C LEU A 63 -18.59 6.40 18.31
N ARG A 64 -19.11 5.53 19.17
CA ARG A 64 -20.28 5.84 20.01
C ARG A 64 -20.04 7.03 20.93
N LEU A 65 -18.85 7.13 21.55
CA LEU A 65 -18.46 8.31 22.34
C LEU A 65 -18.49 9.59 21.50
N LEU A 66 -17.82 9.58 20.35
CA LEU A 66 -17.71 10.76 19.48
C LEU A 66 -19.09 11.26 18.98
N LEU A 67 -20.02 10.34 18.71
CA LEU A 67 -21.38 10.69 18.31
C LEU A 67 -22.24 11.16 19.49
N ALA A 68 -22.03 10.60 20.69
CA ALA A 68 -22.79 10.95 21.89
C ALA A 68 -22.36 12.28 22.52
N GLU A 69 -21.11 12.70 22.34
CA GLU A 69 -20.54 13.95 22.88
C GLU A 69 -20.03 14.89 21.77
N PRO A 70 -20.90 15.65 21.08
CA PRO A 70 -20.51 16.50 19.95
C PRO A 70 -19.47 17.59 20.28
N SER A 71 -19.32 17.98 21.55
CA SER A 71 -18.30 18.94 21.99
C SER A 71 -16.89 18.36 22.07
N LEU A 72 -16.75 17.03 22.12
CA LEU A 72 -15.45 16.37 22.25
C LEU A 72 -14.60 16.56 20.99
N GLY A 73 -15.20 16.44 19.80
CA GLY A 73 -14.50 16.61 18.52
C GLY A 73 -13.76 17.96 18.41
N PRO A 74 -14.45 19.11 18.56
CA PRO A 74 -13.80 20.42 18.55
C PRO A 74 -12.71 20.60 19.61
N ALA A 75 -12.88 20.02 20.81
CA ALA A 75 -11.86 20.07 21.87
C ALA A 75 -10.61 19.27 21.48
N LEU A 76 -10.77 18.09 20.89
CA LEU A 76 -9.65 17.27 20.40
C LEU A 76 -8.90 17.97 19.27
N VAL A 77 -9.61 18.59 18.31
CA VAL A 77 -8.99 19.38 17.24
C VAL A 77 -8.14 20.51 17.82
N HIS A 78 -8.68 21.26 18.78
CA HIS A 78 -7.96 22.36 19.43
C HIS A 78 -6.61 21.90 20.03
N HIS A 79 -6.59 20.81 20.79
CA HIS A 79 -5.35 20.31 21.39
C HIS A 79 -4.41 19.64 20.37
N CYS A 80 -4.95 19.02 19.33
CA CYS A 80 -4.18 18.50 18.20
C CYS A 80 -3.42 19.64 17.48
N ASP A 81 -4.07 20.78 17.27
CA ASP A 81 -3.44 21.96 16.65
C ASP A 81 -2.34 22.55 17.53
N GLU A 82 -2.55 22.63 18.85
CA GLU A 82 -1.51 23.05 19.81
C GLU A 82 -0.27 22.15 19.75
N LEU A 83 -0.47 20.83 19.64
CA LEU A 83 0.60 19.84 19.53
C LEU A 83 1.36 19.95 18.21
N LEU A 84 0.68 20.16 17.09
CA LEU A 84 1.34 20.37 15.79
C LEU A 84 2.22 21.61 15.79
N ALA A 85 1.72 22.72 16.36
CA ALA A 85 2.51 23.93 16.51
C ALA A 85 3.76 23.72 17.38
N ALA A 86 3.64 22.92 18.45
CA ALA A 86 4.78 22.57 19.30
C ALA A 86 5.82 21.68 18.56
N VAL A 87 5.36 20.73 17.75
CA VAL A 87 6.22 19.89 16.89
C VAL A 87 6.99 20.75 15.89
N GLU A 88 6.31 21.68 15.21
CA GLU A 88 6.94 22.57 14.22
C GLU A 88 8.03 23.44 14.86
N GLN A 89 7.76 23.99 16.04
CA GLN A 89 8.76 24.78 16.78
C GLN A 89 9.98 23.94 17.17
N GLU A 90 9.81 22.67 17.53
CA GLU A 90 10.92 21.80 17.88
C GLU A 90 11.77 21.42 16.66
N GLU A 91 11.16 21.19 15.50
CA GLU A 91 11.91 20.93 14.27
C GLU A 91 12.76 22.12 13.83
N GLN A 92 12.20 23.33 13.89
CA GLN A 92 12.96 24.56 13.59
C GLN A 92 14.18 24.71 14.50
N ARG A 93 14.11 24.24 15.76
CA ARG A 93 15.27 24.20 16.67
C ARG A 93 16.30 23.17 16.22
N LEU A 94 15.86 21.96 15.83
CA LEU A 94 16.76 20.89 15.38
C LEU A 94 17.49 21.24 14.08
N GLU A 95 16.88 22.04 13.21
CA GLU A 95 17.54 22.56 12.02
C GLU A 95 18.64 23.58 12.35
N GLN A 96 18.52 24.29 13.47
CA GLN A 96 19.47 25.31 13.92
C GLN A 96 20.56 24.75 14.84
N ASP A 97 20.33 23.62 15.50
CA ASP A 97 21.26 23.01 16.45
C ASP A 97 22.16 21.94 15.81
N GLY A 98 23.40 22.32 15.52
CA GLY A 98 24.43 21.41 14.97
C GLY A 98 25.13 20.54 16.00
N ASN A 99 24.77 20.60 17.29
CA ASN A 99 25.54 19.92 18.36
C ASN A 99 25.07 18.50 18.69
N LEU A 100 23.97 18.04 18.09
CA LEU A 100 23.46 16.68 18.31
C LEU A 100 24.21 15.68 17.43
N SER A 101 24.59 14.54 18.00
CA SER A 101 25.07 13.42 17.19
C SER A 101 23.98 12.90 16.26
N THR A 102 24.36 12.26 15.15
CA THR A 102 23.42 11.64 14.21
C THR A 102 22.39 10.75 14.91
N SER A 103 22.82 9.94 15.88
CA SER A 103 21.94 9.05 16.64
C SER A 103 20.90 9.79 17.51
N GLN A 104 21.27 10.94 18.08
CA GLN A 104 20.36 11.75 18.90
C GLN A 104 19.34 12.48 18.02
N LEU A 105 19.78 12.99 16.86
CA LEU A 105 18.89 13.60 15.87
C LEU A 105 17.87 12.58 15.35
N GLU A 106 18.30 11.35 15.05
CA GLU A 106 17.40 10.27 14.62
C GLU A 106 16.37 9.94 15.70
N ALA A 107 16.79 9.75 16.96
CA ALA A 107 15.88 9.47 18.07
C ALA A 107 14.86 10.60 18.29
N ARG A 108 15.30 11.87 18.22
CA ARG A 108 14.42 13.03 18.36
C ARG A 108 13.41 13.13 17.22
N ASN A 109 13.86 12.97 15.98
CA ASN A 109 12.98 12.95 14.81
C ASN A 109 11.95 11.82 14.90
N GLN A 110 12.36 10.63 15.34
CA GLN A 110 11.45 9.50 15.51
C GLN A 110 10.38 9.80 16.56
N ALA A 111 10.73 10.41 17.69
CA ALA A 111 9.75 10.81 18.70
C ALA A 111 8.73 11.82 18.15
N LEU A 112 9.18 12.83 17.39
CA LEU A 112 8.29 13.80 16.73
C LEU A 112 7.36 13.16 15.70
N ILE A 113 7.84 12.18 14.95
CA ILE A 113 7.04 11.40 14.00
C ILE A 113 5.89 10.68 14.73
N VAL A 114 6.16 10.06 15.88
CA VAL A 114 5.13 9.37 16.67
C VAL A 114 4.06 10.35 17.17
N VAL A 115 4.45 11.56 17.59
CA VAL A 115 3.47 12.60 17.97
C VAL A 115 2.58 12.97 16.78
N ARG A 116 3.15 13.20 15.60
CA ARG A 116 2.38 13.52 14.39
C ARG A 116 1.43 12.40 13.99
N ASP A 117 1.87 11.16 14.09
CA ASP A 117 1.02 9.99 13.81
C ASP A 117 -0.17 9.93 14.78
N GLY A 118 0.06 10.18 16.08
CA GLY A 118 -1.01 10.21 17.07
C GLY A 118 -2.00 11.34 16.85
N VAL A 119 -1.53 12.55 16.57
CA VAL A 119 -2.38 13.69 16.20
C VAL A 119 -3.21 13.36 14.96
N TRP A 120 -2.57 12.80 13.92
CA TRP A 120 -3.24 12.43 12.68
C TRP A 120 -4.32 11.38 12.89
N ALA A 121 -4.01 10.31 13.63
CA ALA A 121 -4.96 9.25 13.93
C ALA A 121 -6.22 9.83 14.59
N ILE A 122 -6.07 10.71 15.58
CA ILE A 122 -7.20 11.36 16.24
C ILE A 122 -7.97 12.26 15.26
N ALA A 123 -7.28 13.23 14.64
CA ALA A 123 -7.93 14.32 13.91
C ALA A 123 -8.45 13.92 12.52
N ARG A 124 -7.74 13.03 11.81
CA ARG A 124 -8.00 12.69 10.40
C ARG A 124 -8.55 11.28 10.20
N ASP A 125 -8.32 10.36 11.12
CA ASP A 125 -8.91 9.02 11.07
C ASP A 125 -10.18 8.94 11.96
N ARG A 126 -10.06 9.13 13.29
CA ARG A 126 -11.19 8.93 14.23
C ARG A 126 -12.30 9.95 14.08
N LEU A 127 -11.98 11.24 14.11
CA LEU A 127 -13.00 12.30 13.98
C LEU A 127 -13.68 12.26 12.61
N ARG A 128 -12.92 11.99 11.55
CA ARG A 128 -13.46 11.82 10.19
C ARG A 128 -14.40 10.63 10.10
N ALA A 129 -14.02 9.48 10.68
CA ALA A 129 -14.88 8.31 10.71
C ALA A 129 -16.21 8.60 11.41
N ALA A 130 -16.19 9.27 12.56
CA ALA A 130 -17.42 9.67 13.26
C ALA A 130 -18.29 10.61 12.42
N GLU A 131 -17.71 11.62 11.77
CA GLU A 131 -18.44 12.54 10.90
C GLU A 131 -19.08 11.83 9.70
N VAL A 132 -18.33 10.98 9.01
CA VAL A 132 -18.82 10.26 7.82
C VAL A 132 -19.87 9.22 8.21
N VAL A 133 -19.66 8.45 9.28
CA VAL A 133 -20.65 7.46 9.74
C VAL A 133 -21.95 8.13 10.16
N SER A 134 -21.89 9.26 10.88
CA SER A 134 -23.08 10.05 11.23
C SER A 134 -23.89 10.47 10.01
N ARG A 135 -23.21 10.86 8.92
CA ARG A 135 -23.86 11.18 7.64
C ARG A 135 -24.45 9.96 6.94
N LEU A 136 -23.74 8.83 6.95
CA LEU A 136 -24.18 7.60 6.29
C LEU A 136 -25.40 6.97 6.97
N ASN A 137 -25.41 6.94 8.31
CA ASN A 137 -26.44 6.25 9.09
C ASN A 137 -27.62 7.15 9.50
N GLY A 138 -27.62 8.43 9.08
CA GLY A 138 -28.68 9.39 9.39
C GLY A 138 -28.79 9.75 10.87
N GLY A 139 -27.71 9.60 11.65
CA GLY A 139 -27.68 9.84 13.10
C GLY A 139 -28.23 8.71 13.96
N ALA A 140 -28.44 7.52 13.39
CA ALA A 140 -28.85 6.32 14.12
C ALA A 140 -27.79 5.92 15.18
N MET A 141 -28.23 5.46 16.34
CA MET A 141 -27.36 5.09 17.48
C MET A 141 -27.48 3.62 17.89
N GLN A 142 -28.34 2.85 17.20
CA GLN A 142 -28.49 1.41 17.39
C GLN A 142 -27.18 0.70 17.08
N THR A 143 -26.87 -0.36 17.83
CA THR A 143 -25.60 -1.07 17.75
C THR A 143 -25.37 -1.66 16.36
N GLY A 144 -26.36 -2.40 15.81
CA GLY A 144 -26.26 -2.98 14.47
C GLY A 144 -26.02 -1.92 13.37
N SER A 145 -26.65 -0.76 13.48
CA SER A 145 -26.43 0.37 12.57
C SER A 145 -25.02 0.96 12.69
N LEU A 146 -24.55 1.25 13.90
CA LEU A 146 -23.20 1.78 14.12
C LEU A 146 -22.12 0.81 13.64
N GLU A 147 -22.27 -0.48 13.94
CA GLU A 147 -21.34 -1.53 13.53
C GLU A 147 -21.26 -1.66 12.01
N ALA A 148 -22.42 -1.73 11.34
CA ALA A 148 -22.49 -1.88 9.89
C ALA A 148 -21.98 -0.66 9.15
N PHE A 149 -22.40 0.55 9.52
CA PHE A 149 -21.94 1.76 8.83
C PHE A 149 -20.49 2.12 9.14
N LEU A 150 -19.94 1.71 10.30
CA LEU A 150 -18.50 1.75 10.54
C LEU A 150 -17.77 0.81 9.57
N SER A 151 -18.21 -0.44 9.43
CA SER A 151 -17.61 -1.41 8.50
C SER A 151 -17.68 -0.93 7.05
N ILE A 152 -18.81 -0.36 6.62
CA ILE A 152 -18.98 0.26 5.29
C ILE A 152 -18.03 1.44 5.12
N HIS A 153 -17.93 2.33 6.12
CA HIS A 153 -17.03 3.47 6.06
C HIS A 153 -15.58 3.03 5.93
N GLN A 154 -15.13 2.09 6.78
CA GLN A 154 -13.79 1.52 6.78
C GLN A 154 -13.45 0.89 5.43
N ALA A 155 -14.36 0.10 4.87
CA ALA A 155 -14.14 -0.51 3.56
C ALA A 155 -13.99 0.52 2.44
N LEU A 156 -14.86 1.53 2.39
CA LEU A 156 -14.79 2.60 1.39
C LEU A 156 -13.58 3.50 1.59
N SER A 157 -13.17 3.72 2.84
CA SER A 157 -11.97 4.47 3.21
C SER A 157 -10.71 3.75 2.73
N ALA A 158 -10.66 2.42 2.86
CA ALA A 158 -9.59 1.62 2.28
C ALA A 158 -9.59 1.67 0.75
N ILE A 159 -10.77 1.66 0.10
CA ILE A 159 -10.87 1.87 -1.35
C ILE A 159 -10.31 3.24 -1.76
N ASP A 160 -10.61 4.31 -1.03
CA ASP A 160 -10.10 5.67 -1.30
C ASP A 160 -8.56 5.70 -1.41
N ARG A 161 -7.86 4.89 -0.60
CA ARG A 161 -6.39 4.80 -0.58
C ARG A 161 -5.82 3.86 -1.63
N LEU A 162 -6.57 2.82 -1.97
CA LEU A 162 -6.15 1.84 -2.97
C LEU A 162 -6.38 2.37 -4.38
N GLU A 163 -7.35 3.24 -4.58
CA GLU A 163 -7.57 3.93 -5.85
C GLU A 163 -6.49 4.99 -6.09
N VAL A 164 -5.72 4.86 -7.18
CA VAL A 164 -4.57 5.77 -7.46
C VAL A 164 -4.57 6.35 -8.88
N ARG A 165 -5.58 6.03 -9.70
CA ARG A 165 -5.66 6.48 -11.10
C ARG A 165 -6.94 7.24 -11.48
N GLY A 166 -8.04 7.09 -10.74
CA GLY A 166 -9.31 7.79 -10.99
C GLY A 166 -10.08 7.33 -12.24
N ARG A 167 -9.73 6.17 -12.81
CA ARG A 167 -10.35 5.64 -14.04
C ARG A 167 -10.47 4.13 -13.94
N ASP A 168 -11.41 3.73 -13.10
CA ASP A 168 -11.59 2.37 -12.64
C ASP A 168 -13.08 2.13 -12.36
N SER A 169 -13.41 0.92 -11.92
CA SER A 169 -14.75 0.61 -11.41
C SER A 169 -14.64 0.14 -9.97
N ALA A 170 -15.62 0.47 -9.14
CA ALA A 170 -15.64 0.05 -7.74
C ALA A 170 -17.00 -0.53 -7.38
N GLY A 171 -17.00 -1.42 -6.40
CA GLY A 171 -18.22 -1.95 -5.83
C GLY A 171 -18.05 -2.32 -4.37
N LEU A 172 -19.13 -2.24 -3.62
CA LEU A 172 -19.20 -2.66 -2.24
C LEU A 172 -20.50 -3.44 -2.03
N HIS A 173 -20.33 -4.65 -1.54
CA HIS A 173 -21.39 -5.58 -1.20
C HIS A 173 -21.47 -5.74 0.32
N VAL A 174 -22.70 -5.86 0.82
CA VAL A 174 -23.01 -6.06 2.23
C VAL A 174 -23.98 -7.24 2.33
N LEU A 175 -23.58 -8.27 3.09
CA LEU A 175 -24.50 -9.26 3.63
C LEU A 175 -25.00 -8.76 4.98
N VAL A 176 -26.31 -8.85 5.21
CA VAL A 176 -26.96 -8.54 6.48
C VAL A 176 -27.73 -9.76 6.94
N HIS A 177 -27.45 -10.26 8.13
CA HIS A 177 -28.23 -11.31 8.79
C HIS A 177 -28.73 -10.82 10.16
N ASP A 178 -29.66 -11.57 10.75
CA ASP A 178 -30.32 -11.21 12.02
C ASP A 178 -30.98 -9.80 12.00
N HIS A 179 -31.39 -9.35 10.80
CA HIS A 179 -31.98 -8.03 10.57
C HIS A 179 -33.43 -7.90 11.06
N ALA A 180 -34.12 -9.03 11.31
CA ALA A 180 -35.52 -9.10 11.75
C ALA A 180 -36.51 -8.22 10.95
N LEU A 181 -36.25 -8.06 9.65
CA LEU A 181 -37.21 -7.40 8.76
C LEU A 181 -38.42 -8.32 8.58
N ASP A 182 -39.60 -7.73 8.63
CA ASP A 182 -40.81 -8.40 8.16
C ASP A 182 -40.77 -8.43 6.63
N LEU A 183 -40.36 -9.57 6.08
CA LEU A 183 -40.29 -9.77 4.63
C LEU A 183 -41.67 -9.87 3.97
N ASP A 184 -42.73 -10.08 4.77
CA ASP A 184 -44.12 -10.09 4.30
C ASP A 184 -44.75 -8.69 4.34
N ASP A 185 -44.07 -7.67 4.91
CA ASP A 185 -44.52 -6.29 4.85
C ASP A 185 -44.64 -5.84 3.38
N PRO A 186 -45.81 -5.33 2.93
CA PRO A 186 -46.04 -5.01 1.52
C PRO A 186 -45.07 -3.98 0.93
N VAL A 187 -44.54 -3.06 1.74
CA VAL A 187 -43.59 -2.03 1.29
C VAL A 187 -42.20 -2.64 1.13
N ILE A 188 -41.75 -3.42 2.12
CA ILE A 188 -40.46 -4.12 2.08
C ILE A 188 -40.43 -5.14 0.93
N ALA A 189 -41.46 -5.97 0.81
CA ALA A 189 -41.57 -6.97 -0.24
C ALA A 189 -41.56 -6.34 -1.65
N ALA A 190 -42.27 -5.22 -1.84
CA ALA A 190 -42.28 -4.50 -3.11
C ALA A 190 -40.90 -3.93 -3.47
N GLU A 191 -40.17 -3.39 -2.49
CA GLU A 191 -38.83 -2.83 -2.72
C GLU A 191 -37.80 -3.93 -3.04
N ILE A 192 -37.87 -5.07 -2.35
CA ILE A 192 -37.05 -6.25 -2.67
C ILE A 192 -37.37 -6.76 -4.08
N ALA A 193 -38.66 -6.91 -4.42
CA ALA A 193 -39.08 -7.38 -5.74
C ALA A 193 -38.56 -6.47 -6.87
N ARG A 194 -38.56 -5.15 -6.66
CA ARG A 194 -38.04 -4.16 -7.62
C ARG A 194 -36.54 -4.32 -7.88
N ARG A 195 -35.75 -4.74 -6.88
CA ARG A 195 -34.27 -4.78 -6.92
C ARG A 195 -33.69 -6.19 -7.11
N SER A 196 -34.52 -7.23 -7.02
CA SER A 196 -34.12 -8.63 -7.13
C SER A 196 -34.04 -9.17 -8.57
N GLY A 197 -34.66 -8.49 -9.53
CA GLY A 197 -34.74 -8.97 -10.91
C GLY A 197 -33.56 -8.58 -11.82
N ASP A 198 -32.54 -7.87 -11.34
CA ASP A 198 -31.42 -7.44 -12.19
C ASP A 198 -30.41 -8.59 -12.44
N PRO A 199 -30.32 -9.14 -13.66
CA PRO A 199 -29.41 -10.24 -13.98
C PRO A 199 -27.94 -9.80 -14.04
N ASN A 200 -27.66 -8.49 -14.08
CA ASN A 200 -26.30 -7.96 -14.14
C ASN A 200 -25.67 -7.80 -12.76
N PHE A 201 -26.47 -7.96 -11.69
CA PHE A 201 -26.03 -7.66 -10.32
C PHE A 201 -25.38 -6.28 -10.22
N GLY A 202 -26.02 -5.28 -10.84
CA GLY A 202 -25.60 -3.90 -10.87
C GLY A 202 -25.90 -3.15 -9.58
N THR A 203 -25.67 -1.85 -9.60
CA THR A 203 -25.81 -0.97 -8.44
C THR A 203 -27.24 -0.97 -7.90
N GLY A 204 -27.37 -1.07 -6.58
CA GLY A 204 -28.64 -1.24 -5.90
C GLY A 204 -29.25 -2.63 -6.03
N SER A 205 -28.59 -3.65 -6.60
CA SER A 205 -29.15 -5.01 -6.61
C SER A 205 -29.36 -5.56 -5.20
N VAL A 206 -30.47 -6.27 -5.00
CA VAL A 206 -30.83 -6.92 -3.72
C VAL A 206 -31.13 -8.38 -3.93
N ARG A 207 -30.69 -9.26 -3.03
CA ARG A 207 -31.15 -10.65 -2.94
C ARG A 207 -31.52 -10.98 -1.50
N VAL A 208 -32.52 -11.82 -1.31
CA VAL A 208 -32.88 -12.38 0.00
C VAL A 208 -32.84 -13.89 -0.13
N VAL A 209 -31.96 -14.51 0.66
CA VAL A 209 -31.70 -15.96 0.62
C VAL A 209 -31.61 -16.44 2.05
N ASP A 210 -32.50 -17.35 2.44
CA ASP A 210 -32.53 -17.96 3.79
C ASP A 210 -32.50 -16.95 4.95
N GLY A 211 -33.21 -15.82 4.80
CA GLY A 211 -33.25 -14.76 5.82
C GLY A 211 -32.00 -13.88 5.85
N VAL A 212 -31.08 -14.03 4.90
CA VAL A 212 -29.92 -13.15 4.69
C VAL A 212 -30.22 -12.19 3.55
N LEU A 213 -30.01 -10.90 3.81
CA LEU A 213 -30.17 -9.82 2.84
C LEU A 213 -28.80 -9.48 2.21
N SER A 214 -28.71 -9.50 0.89
CA SER A 214 -27.54 -9.14 0.11
C SER A 214 -27.79 -7.84 -0.64
N ILE A 215 -27.01 -6.79 -0.39
CA ILE A 215 -27.11 -5.48 -1.05
C ILE A 215 -25.77 -5.13 -1.68
N VAL A 216 -25.77 -4.65 -2.92
CA VAL A 216 -24.54 -4.18 -3.58
C VAL A 216 -24.74 -2.80 -4.21
N HIS A 217 -23.74 -1.94 -4.09
CA HIS A 217 -23.65 -0.67 -4.81
C HIS A 217 -22.36 -0.62 -5.60
N LYS A 218 -22.46 -0.21 -6.87
CA LYS A 218 -21.38 -0.26 -7.85
C LYS A 218 -21.34 1.03 -8.66
N THR A 219 -20.17 1.31 -9.21
CA THR A 219 -19.95 2.41 -10.15
C THR A 219 -18.79 2.07 -11.07
N ALA A 220 -18.81 2.61 -12.28
CA ALA A 220 -17.75 2.45 -13.26
C ALA A 220 -17.61 3.75 -14.05
N ALA A 221 -16.39 4.30 -14.10
CA ALA A 221 -16.08 5.49 -14.86
C ALA A 221 -14.77 5.30 -15.64
N GLU A 222 -14.83 5.47 -16.96
CA GLU A 222 -13.61 5.42 -17.80
C GLU A 222 -12.69 6.63 -17.57
N ILE A 223 -13.28 7.74 -17.09
CA ILE A 223 -12.59 8.99 -16.75
C ILE A 223 -13.26 9.55 -15.49
N GLY A 224 -12.48 9.83 -14.45
CA GLY A 224 -12.92 10.43 -13.20
C GLY A 224 -11.74 10.95 -12.38
N GLU A 225 -12.03 11.41 -11.18
CA GLU A 225 -11.06 11.85 -10.17
C GLU A 225 -10.98 10.85 -9.01
N LEU A 226 -9.87 10.91 -8.27
CA LEU A 226 -9.70 10.07 -7.07
C LEU A 226 -10.75 10.42 -6.02
N GLY A 227 -11.51 9.40 -5.60
CA GLY A 227 -12.59 9.53 -4.62
C GLY A 227 -13.98 9.67 -5.24
N ASP A 228 -14.12 9.83 -6.55
CA ASP A 228 -15.44 9.92 -7.20
C ASP A 228 -16.24 8.63 -7.00
N ASN A 229 -15.59 7.48 -7.19
CA ASN A 229 -16.22 6.17 -7.10
C ASN A 229 -16.79 5.90 -5.70
N THR A 230 -15.98 6.13 -4.66
CA THR A 230 -16.42 5.95 -3.28
C THR A 230 -17.45 7.00 -2.88
N ALA A 231 -17.38 8.24 -3.37
CA ALA A 231 -18.39 9.26 -3.12
C ALA A 231 -19.78 8.83 -3.65
N VAL A 232 -19.84 8.29 -4.88
CA VAL A 232 -21.06 7.72 -5.46
C VAL A 232 -21.59 6.58 -4.60
N ILE A 233 -20.73 5.63 -4.21
CA ILE A 233 -21.13 4.49 -3.40
C ILE A 233 -21.59 4.92 -1.99
N ARG A 234 -20.89 5.85 -1.34
CA ARG A 234 -21.29 6.44 -0.03
C ARG A 234 -22.68 7.03 -0.11
N GLN A 235 -22.96 7.81 -1.15
CA GLN A 235 -24.27 8.43 -1.34
C GLN A 235 -25.36 7.38 -1.58
N ALA A 236 -25.05 6.30 -2.30
CA ALA A 236 -25.99 5.21 -2.55
C ALA A 236 -26.37 4.48 -1.25
N PHE A 237 -25.39 4.16 -0.38
CA PHE A 237 -25.66 3.57 0.94
C PHE A 237 -26.40 4.52 1.88
N ALA A 238 -26.04 5.81 1.90
CA ALA A 238 -26.73 6.80 2.72
C ALA A 238 -28.23 6.89 2.38
N ASN A 239 -28.58 6.67 1.10
CA ASN A 239 -29.95 6.76 0.60
C ASN A 239 -30.69 5.40 0.54
N ASP A 240 -30.07 4.30 0.97
CA ASP A 240 -30.66 2.95 0.84
C ASP A 240 -31.62 2.63 1.99
N ALA A 241 -32.88 3.05 1.85
CA ALA A 241 -33.91 2.89 2.88
C ALA A 241 -34.11 1.43 3.34
N LEU A 242 -33.92 0.45 2.45
CA LEU A 242 -34.04 -0.97 2.80
C LEU A 242 -32.89 -1.41 3.71
N LEU A 243 -31.66 -0.99 3.43
CA LEU A 243 -30.52 -1.26 4.30
C LEU A 243 -30.73 -0.61 5.68
N HIS A 244 -31.13 0.66 5.72
CA HIS A 244 -31.40 1.36 6.98
C HIS A 244 -32.47 0.65 7.82
N ALA A 245 -33.54 0.16 7.19
CA ALA A 245 -34.56 -0.64 7.86
C ALA A 245 -33.99 -1.97 8.39
N ALA A 246 -33.14 -2.65 7.60
CA ALA A 246 -32.49 -3.90 8.02
C ALA A 246 -31.56 -3.72 9.23
N LEU A 247 -30.88 -2.57 9.31
CA LEU A 247 -29.91 -2.26 10.35
C LEU A 247 -30.54 -1.60 11.60
N ALA A 248 -31.85 -1.38 11.60
CA ALA A 248 -32.56 -0.80 12.75
C ALA A 248 -32.62 -1.76 13.95
N ASN A 249 -32.40 -3.06 13.74
CA ASN A 249 -32.33 -4.05 14.80
C ASN A 249 -30.93 -4.07 15.47
N GLU A 250 -30.90 -4.12 16.81
CA GLU A 250 -29.67 -4.22 17.60
C GLU A 250 -28.86 -5.50 17.32
N THR A 251 -29.51 -6.58 16.87
CA THR A 251 -28.83 -7.86 16.57
C THR A 251 -28.34 -7.95 15.13
N ALA A 252 -28.63 -6.98 14.27
CA ALA A 252 -28.23 -7.03 12.87
C ALA A 252 -26.71 -7.07 12.74
N ARG A 253 -26.19 -8.04 12.01
CA ARG A 253 -24.76 -8.20 11.74
C ARG A 253 -24.47 -8.12 10.26
N THR A 254 -23.26 -7.64 9.93
CA THR A 254 -22.85 -7.46 8.53
C THR A 254 -21.48 -8.01 8.21
N LEU A 255 -21.36 -8.52 6.99
CA LEU A 255 -20.10 -8.80 6.32
C LEU A 255 -20.01 -7.90 5.09
N VAL A 256 -18.92 -7.16 4.98
CA VAL A 256 -18.68 -6.23 3.87
C VAL A 256 -17.59 -6.80 2.97
N LEU A 257 -17.85 -6.88 1.67
CA LEU A 257 -16.88 -7.24 0.64
C LEU A 257 -16.87 -6.16 -0.44
N GLY A 258 -15.73 -5.54 -0.67
CA GLY A 258 -15.52 -4.46 -1.60
C GLY A 258 -14.37 -4.72 -2.55
N HIS A 259 -14.37 -3.96 -3.64
CA HIS A 259 -13.31 -4.03 -4.62
C HIS A 259 -13.19 -2.73 -5.41
N THR A 260 -11.96 -2.34 -5.71
CA THR A 260 -11.65 -1.39 -6.79
C THR A 260 -10.94 -2.14 -7.90
N ARG A 261 -11.46 -2.06 -9.13
CA ARG A 261 -11.08 -2.90 -10.26
C ARG A 261 -10.33 -2.10 -11.31
N TRP A 262 -9.12 -2.54 -11.59
CA TRP A 262 -8.41 -2.21 -12.82
C TRP A 262 -8.65 -3.33 -13.85
N ALA A 263 -9.29 -3.00 -14.96
CA ALA A 263 -9.76 -3.99 -15.92
C ALA A 263 -8.63 -4.64 -16.74
N SER A 264 -8.30 -5.90 -16.47
CA SER A 264 -7.47 -6.77 -17.32
C SER A 264 -8.32 -7.54 -18.33
N ILE A 265 -9.33 -8.29 -17.86
CA ILE A 265 -10.26 -9.09 -18.66
C ILE A 265 -11.67 -8.53 -18.54
N GLY A 266 -12.26 -8.10 -19.65
CA GLY A 266 -13.58 -7.46 -19.73
C GLY A 266 -13.53 -5.93 -19.58
N ILE A 267 -14.38 -5.20 -20.31
CA ILE A 267 -14.38 -3.73 -20.33
C ILE A 267 -14.67 -3.10 -18.95
N ILE A 268 -14.36 -1.81 -18.80
CA ILE A 268 -14.80 -1.03 -17.63
C ILE A 268 -16.31 -0.81 -17.77
N SER A 269 -17.09 -1.48 -16.92
CA SER A 269 -18.55 -1.37 -16.90
C SER A 269 -19.07 -1.80 -15.54
N GLU A 270 -20.26 -1.32 -15.16
CA GLU A 270 -20.88 -1.68 -13.89
C GLU A 270 -21.15 -3.20 -13.74
N PRO A 271 -21.61 -3.94 -14.77
CA PRO A 271 -21.74 -5.40 -14.68
C PRO A 271 -20.42 -6.13 -14.43
N ASN A 272 -19.29 -5.58 -14.90
CA ASN A 272 -17.96 -6.15 -14.67
C ASN A 272 -17.33 -5.68 -13.35
N ALA A 273 -17.92 -4.70 -12.67
CA ALA A 273 -17.42 -4.24 -11.37
C ALA A 273 -17.68 -5.32 -10.31
N HIS A 274 -16.64 -5.65 -9.55
CA HIS A 274 -16.72 -6.62 -8.47
C HIS A 274 -17.29 -5.95 -7.20
N PRO A 275 -17.90 -6.70 -6.28
CA PRO A 275 -18.09 -8.16 -6.30
C PRO A 275 -19.19 -8.66 -7.25
N LEU A 276 -19.10 -9.92 -7.67
CA LEU A 276 -20.07 -10.62 -8.53
C LEU A 276 -20.79 -11.71 -7.74
N ASN A 277 -22.07 -11.98 -8.04
CA ASN A 277 -22.83 -13.06 -7.40
C ASN A 277 -22.76 -14.39 -8.16
N SER A 278 -23.37 -15.46 -7.63
CA SER A 278 -23.36 -16.81 -8.21
C SER A 278 -24.45 -17.09 -9.25
N GLU A 279 -25.38 -16.16 -9.46
CA GLU A 279 -26.55 -16.41 -10.31
C GLU A 279 -26.17 -16.64 -11.78
N LEU A 280 -26.79 -17.66 -12.38
CA LEU A 280 -26.64 -18.06 -13.77
C LEU A 280 -27.99 -17.91 -14.50
N LEU A 281 -27.95 -17.84 -15.83
CA LEU A 281 -29.17 -17.65 -16.65
C LEU A 281 -30.10 -18.88 -16.66
N ASP A 282 -29.54 -20.08 -16.49
CA ASP A 282 -30.22 -21.36 -16.69
C ASP A 282 -30.16 -22.29 -15.47
N ALA A 283 -29.54 -21.86 -14.37
CA ALA A 283 -29.38 -22.65 -13.16
C ALA A 283 -29.51 -21.79 -11.90
N ALA A 284 -30.25 -22.31 -10.92
CA ALA A 284 -30.29 -21.80 -9.56
C ALA A 284 -29.35 -22.60 -8.66
N GLY A 285 -28.85 -22.00 -7.60
CA GLY A 285 -27.98 -22.65 -6.63
C GLY A 285 -27.76 -21.79 -5.38
N PRO A 286 -26.99 -22.30 -4.40
CA PRO A 286 -26.61 -21.55 -3.22
C PRO A 286 -26.00 -20.18 -3.54
N TYR A 287 -26.29 -19.18 -2.71
CA TYR A 287 -25.89 -17.80 -3.00
C TYR A 287 -24.46 -17.52 -2.54
N VAL A 288 -23.60 -17.12 -3.47
CA VAL A 288 -22.19 -16.77 -3.23
C VAL A 288 -21.87 -15.45 -3.91
N VAL A 289 -21.04 -14.64 -3.27
CA VAL A 289 -20.49 -13.41 -3.83
C VAL A 289 -18.97 -13.47 -3.77
N GLY A 290 -18.29 -13.00 -4.83
CA GLY A 290 -16.83 -13.04 -4.92
C GLY A 290 -16.22 -11.84 -5.63
N ALA A 291 -14.97 -11.53 -5.28
CA ALA A 291 -14.13 -10.53 -5.92
C ALA A 291 -12.75 -11.12 -6.23
N LEU A 292 -12.09 -10.59 -7.26
CA LEU A 292 -10.81 -11.08 -7.75
C LEU A 292 -9.85 -9.91 -7.98
N ASN A 293 -8.64 -10.06 -7.46
CA ASN A 293 -7.48 -9.33 -7.94
C ASN A 293 -6.52 -10.30 -8.65
N GLY A 294 -6.01 -9.92 -9.81
CA GLY A 294 -5.32 -10.81 -10.74
C GLY A 294 -6.24 -11.44 -11.78
N ASP A 295 -5.77 -12.51 -12.42
CA ASP A 295 -6.43 -13.13 -13.57
C ASP A 295 -6.55 -14.66 -13.37
N VAL A 296 -7.72 -15.21 -13.67
CA VAL A 296 -7.94 -16.67 -13.77
C VAL A 296 -7.69 -17.08 -15.21
N ASP A 297 -6.48 -17.56 -15.53
CA ASP A 297 -6.02 -17.79 -16.90
C ASP A 297 -6.89 -18.82 -17.66
N ASN A 298 -7.42 -19.83 -16.97
CA ASN A 298 -8.22 -20.92 -17.53
C ASN A 298 -9.75 -20.71 -17.39
N PHE A 299 -10.22 -19.47 -17.15
CA PHE A 299 -11.65 -19.21 -16.89
C PHE A 299 -12.58 -19.67 -18.02
N ALA A 300 -12.16 -19.53 -19.28
CA ALA A 300 -12.97 -19.90 -20.44
C ALA A 300 -13.17 -21.43 -20.53
N ASP A 301 -12.12 -22.19 -20.24
CA ASP A 301 -12.18 -23.66 -20.18
C ASP A 301 -13.10 -24.11 -19.05
N LEU A 302 -12.97 -23.50 -17.87
CA LEU A 302 -13.84 -23.78 -16.73
C LEU A 302 -15.32 -23.50 -17.03
N ILE A 303 -15.64 -22.39 -17.70
CA ILE A 303 -17.01 -22.08 -18.13
C ILE A 303 -17.55 -23.18 -19.06
N ALA A 304 -16.74 -23.65 -20.01
CA ALA A 304 -17.13 -24.65 -20.98
C ALA A 304 -17.28 -26.05 -20.38
N GLU A 305 -16.31 -26.50 -19.57
CA GLU A 305 -16.30 -27.80 -18.91
C GLU A 305 -17.45 -27.96 -17.92
N GLU A 306 -17.74 -26.91 -17.18
CA GLU A 306 -18.83 -26.89 -16.21
C GLU A 306 -20.18 -26.63 -16.92
N GLY A 307 -20.20 -26.03 -18.10
CA GLY A 307 -21.45 -25.68 -18.78
C GLY A 307 -22.17 -24.56 -18.02
N VAL A 308 -21.46 -23.47 -17.75
CA VAL A 308 -21.95 -22.30 -17.02
C VAL A 308 -22.49 -21.26 -18.01
N THR A 309 -23.75 -20.86 -17.88
CA THR A 309 -24.34 -19.82 -18.74
C THR A 309 -24.46 -18.49 -17.99
N ILE A 310 -23.60 -17.51 -18.35
CA ILE A 310 -23.52 -16.18 -17.74
C ILE A 310 -24.20 -15.14 -18.65
N THR A 311 -24.70 -14.05 -18.06
CA THR A 311 -25.21 -12.91 -18.84
C THR A 311 -24.12 -12.29 -19.75
N PRO A 312 -24.41 -11.99 -21.04
CA PRO A 312 -23.40 -11.48 -21.98
C PRO A 312 -22.73 -10.15 -21.59
N SER A 313 -23.34 -9.38 -20.69
CA SER A 313 -22.79 -8.12 -20.16
C SER A 313 -21.64 -8.33 -19.18
N ILE A 314 -21.56 -9.50 -18.53
CA ILE A 314 -20.48 -9.88 -17.62
C ILE A 314 -19.43 -10.64 -18.43
N THR A 315 -18.28 -10.00 -18.62
CA THR A 315 -17.17 -10.47 -19.46
C THR A 315 -15.87 -10.67 -18.68
N THR A 316 -15.88 -10.38 -17.37
CA THR A 316 -14.76 -10.65 -16.47
C THR A 316 -14.72 -12.13 -16.08
N ASP A 317 -13.50 -12.65 -16.07
CA ASP A 317 -13.10 -13.97 -15.55
C ASP A 317 -13.58 -14.23 -14.12
N ALA A 318 -13.60 -13.21 -13.26
CA ALA A 318 -14.00 -13.32 -11.85
C ALA A 318 -15.38 -13.96 -11.60
N LYS A 319 -16.28 -13.99 -12.59
CA LYS A 319 -17.61 -14.62 -12.46
C LYS A 319 -17.52 -16.13 -12.20
N VAL A 320 -16.43 -16.80 -12.58
CA VAL A 320 -16.25 -18.23 -12.29
C VAL A 320 -16.17 -18.51 -10.79
N ILE A 321 -15.68 -17.56 -9.98
CA ILE A 321 -15.50 -17.73 -8.53
C ILE A 321 -16.82 -18.03 -7.82
N PRO A 322 -17.82 -17.11 -7.80
CA PRO A 322 -19.07 -17.38 -7.12
C PRO A 322 -19.89 -18.48 -7.82
N SER A 323 -19.81 -18.58 -9.16
CA SER A 323 -20.58 -19.56 -9.93
C SER A 323 -20.19 -21.00 -9.62
N LEU A 324 -18.89 -21.31 -9.63
CA LEU A 324 -18.41 -22.66 -9.34
C LEU A 324 -18.49 -22.98 -7.85
N THR A 325 -18.20 -22.02 -6.96
CA THR A 325 -18.37 -22.21 -5.51
C THR A 325 -19.82 -22.56 -5.17
N SER A 326 -20.79 -21.88 -5.79
CA SER A 326 -22.21 -22.18 -5.65
C SER A 326 -22.56 -23.61 -6.07
N ARG A 327 -22.01 -24.09 -7.19
CA ARG A 327 -22.24 -25.47 -7.65
C ARG A 327 -21.69 -26.49 -6.67
N ARG A 328 -20.47 -26.28 -6.16
CA ARG A 328 -19.85 -27.14 -5.14
C ARG A 328 -20.64 -27.15 -3.83
N LEU A 329 -21.18 -26.01 -3.40
CA LEU A 329 -22.14 -25.97 -2.29
C LEU A 329 -23.40 -26.79 -2.61
N GLY A 330 -23.92 -26.70 -3.83
CA GLY A 330 -25.07 -27.48 -4.30
C GLY A 330 -24.84 -29.00 -4.32
N GLU A 331 -23.58 -29.44 -4.37
CA GLU A 331 -23.18 -30.85 -4.22
C GLU A 331 -23.20 -31.33 -2.75
N GLY A 332 -23.53 -30.45 -1.80
CA GLY A 332 -23.59 -30.75 -0.36
C GLY A 332 -22.24 -30.60 0.35
N LEU A 333 -21.28 -29.90 -0.24
CA LEU A 333 -20.01 -29.59 0.42
C LEU A 333 -20.18 -28.41 1.39
N GLU A 334 -19.45 -28.47 2.51
CA GLU A 334 -19.33 -27.35 3.44
C GLU A 334 -18.65 -26.14 2.78
N SER A 335 -18.98 -24.94 3.24
CA SER A 335 -18.55 -23.66 2.63
C SER A 335 -17.04 -23.57 2.35
N ALA A 336 -16.20 -23.85 3.35
CA ALA A 336 -14.75 -23.84 3.21
C ALA A 336 -14.25 -24.83 2.14
N GLU A 337 -14.83 -26.03 2.10
CA GLU A 337 -14.41 -27.08 1.16
C GLU A 337 -14.91 -26.81 -0.25
N ALA A 338 -16.13 -26.28 -0.40
CA ALA A 338 -16.68 -25.85 -1.68
C ALA A 338 -15.82 -24.74 -2.31
N PHE A 339 -15.42 -23.75 -1.51
CA PHE A 339 -14.52 -22.69 -1.94
C PHE A 339 -13.13 -23.24 -2.28
N ARG A 340 -12.52 -24.04 -1.40
CA ARG A 340 -11.20 -24.65 -1.63
C ARG A 340 -11.13 -25.44 -2.92
N ARG A 341 -12.10 -26.33 -3.16
CA ARG A 341 -12.17 -27.13 -4.39
C ARG A 341 -12.33 -26.27 -5.63
N THR A 342 -13.06 -25.17 -5.53
CA THR A 342 -13.24 -24.23 -6.62
C THR A 342 -11.93 -23.52 -6.96
N VAL A 343 -11.28 -22.90 -5.98
CA VAL A 343 -10.05 -22.13 -6.26
C VAL A 343 -8.87 -23.04 -6.66
N ALA A 344 -8.90 -24.31 -6.27
CA ALA A 344 -7.91 -25.30 -6.69
C ALA A 344 -7.94 -25.65 -8.18
N THR A 345 -9.04 -25.40 -8.89
CA THR A 345 -9.11 -25.62 -10.35
C THR A 345 -8.63 -24.43 -11.17
N PHE A 346 -8.38 -23.27 -10.54
CA PHE A 346 -7.93 -22.10 -11.27
C PHE A 346 -6.49 -22.26 -11.71
N GLU A 347 -6.11 -21.58 -12.77
CA GLU A 347 -4.72 -21.31 -13.17
C GLU A 347 -4.50 -19.79 -13.18
N GLY A 348 -3.25 -19.36 -12.98
CA GLY A 348 -2.89 -17.94 -12.89
C GLY A 348 -2.57 -17.44 -11.48
N SER A 349 -2.27 -16.14 -11.40
CA SER A 349 -1.92 -15.42 -10.17
C SER A 349 -3.14 -14.66 -9.66
N VAL A 350 -3.70 -15.12 -8.54
CA VAL A 350 -5.00 -14.69 -8.04
C VAL A 350 -4.96 -14.37 -6.55
N ALA A 351 -5.67 -13.32 -6.16
CA ALA A 351 -6.14 -13.05 -4.82
C ALA A 351 -7.67 -12.97 -4.86
N ILE A 352 -8.35 -13.72 -3.99
CA ILE A 352 -9.80 -13.88 -4.05
C ILE A 352 -10.38 -13.63 -2.65
N GLY A 353 -11.49 -12.89 -2.62
CA GLY A 353 -12.36 -12.78 -1.45
C GLY A 353 -13.77 -13.24 -1.80
N ALA A 354 -14.37 -14.08 -0.98
CA ALA A 354 -15.72 -14.59 -1.21
C ALA A 354 -16.51 -14.78 0.09
N CYS A 355 -17.83 -14.61 0.01
CA CYS A 355 -18.77 -14.85 1.11
C CYS A 355 -20.04 -15.53 0.57
N THR A 356 -20.81 -16.16 1.46
CA THR A 356 -22.03 -16.90 1.08
C THR A 356 -23.14 -16.67 2.08
N ALA A 357 -24.39 -16.70 1.62
CA ALA A 357 -25.56 -16.63 2.50
C ALA A 357 -25.67 -17.86 3.43
N ALA A 358 -25.05 -18.99 3.10
CA ALA A 358 -25.06 -20.18 3.94
C ALA A 358 -24.19 -20.06 5.21
N ALA A 359 -23.24 -19.11 5.21
CA ALA A 359 -22.36 -18.80 6.33
C ALA A 359 -22.05 -17.28 6.30
N PRO A 360 -23.05 -16.43 6.62
CA PRO A 360 -23.01 -14.99 6.37
C PRO A 360 -22.01 -14.24 7.27
N ASP A 361 -21.49 -14.90 8.30
CA ASP A 361 -20.49 -14.47 9.26
C ASP A 361 -19.06 -14.92 8.90
N LYS A 362 -18.89 -15.70 7.83
CA LYS A 362 -17.59 -16.25 7.40
C LYS A 362 -17.10 -15.64 6.09
N LEU A 363 -15.83 -15.23 6.06
CA LEU A 363 -15.16 -14.77 4.85
C LEU A 363 -14.13 -15.79 4.37
N GLN A 364 -14.17 -16.10 3.08
CA GLN A 364 -13.20 -16.98 2.42
C GLN A 364 -12.17 -16.14 1.65
N LEU A 365 -10.90 -16.45 1.83
CA LEU A 365 -9.77 -15.82 1.14
C LEU A 365 -8.92 -16.88 0.47
N ALA A 366 -8.41 -16.58 -0.73
CA ALA A 366 -7.41 -17.42 -1.39
C ALA A 366 -6.33 -16.55 -2.05
N LEU A 367 -5.08 -16.99 -1.97
CA LEU A 367 -3.95 -16.35 -2.62
C LEU A 367 -3.03 -17.38 -3.26
N ARG A 368 -2.71 -17.18 -4.54
CA ARG A 368 -1.72 -17.99 -5.26
C ARG A 368 -0.98 -17.17 -6.30
N GLY A 369 0.32 -17.44 -6.44
CA GLY A 369 1.22 -16.68 -7.31
C GLY A 369 1.82 -15.46 -6.60
N SER A 370 2.77 -14.82 -7.26
CA SER A 370 3.56 -13.70 -6.72
C SER A 370 3.05 -12.31 -7.08
N GLY A 371 2.08 -12.23 -8.01
CA GLY A 371 1.61 -10.95 -8.55
C GLY A 371 0.58 -10.23 -7.68
N GLN A 372 -0.01 -10.92 -6.70
CA GLN A 372 -1.10 -10.43 -5.88
C GLN A 372 -0.74 -10.55 -4.39
N ALA A 373 -1.43 -9.79 -3.54
CA ALA A 373 -1.26 -9.85 -2.10
C ALA A 373 -2.60 -9.68 -1.38
N LEU A 374 -2.67 -10.25 -0.18
CA LEU A 374 -3.75 -10.04 0.78
C LEU A 374 -3.14 -9.92 2.19
N TYR A 375 -3.63 -8.93 2.92
CA TYR A 375 -3.25 -8.60 4.28
C TYR A 375 -4.51 -8.64 5.14
N ILE A 376 -4.47 -9.39 6.23
CA ILE A 376 -5.57 -9.54 7.18
C ILE A 376 -5.21 -8.75 8.43
N GLY A 377 -5.73 -7.52 8.52
CA GLY A 377 -5.57 -6.65 9.68
C GLY A 377 -6.36 -7.17 10.88
N LEU A 378 -5.68 -7.27 12.02
CA LEU A 378 -6.24 -7.57 13.34
C LEU A 378 -6.66 -6.26 14.03
N ALA A 379 -7.90 -5.83 13.79
CA ALA A 379 -8.47 -4.64 14.43
C ALA A 379 -9.35 -5.04 15.63
N GLU A 380 -9.68 -4.05 16.47
CA GLU A 380 -10.60 -4.29 17.59
C GLU A 380 -11.96 -4.80 17.08
N ASP A 381 -12.29 -6.04 17.48
CA ASP A 381 -13.53 -6.74 17.14
C ASP A 381 -13.77 -6.91 15.62
N ALA A 382 -12.75 -6.75 14.79
CA ALA A 382 -12.88 -6.82 13.34
C ALA A 382 -11.63 -7.38 12.65
N TYR A 383 -11.86 -8.11 11.55
CA TYR A 383 -10.87 -8.31 10.52
C TYR A 383 -11.03 -7.25 9.44
N ILE A 384 -9.93 -6.58 9.08
CA ILE A 384 -9.86 -5.68 7.92
C ILE A 384 -8.95 -6.32 6.88
N VAL A 385 -9.53 -6.84 5.82
CA VAL A 385 -8.78 -7.45 4.72
C VAL A 385 -8.53 -6.39 3.65
N ALA A 386 -7.29 -6.30 3.17
CA ALA A 386 -6.95 -5.43 2.04
C ALA A 386 -5.86 -6.06 1.16
N SER A 387 -5.81 -5.69 -0.12
CA SER A 387 -4.74 -6.12 -1.03
C SER A 387 -3.39 -5.43 -0.79
N GLU A 388 -3.36 -4.34 -0.01
CA GLU A 388 -2.13 -3.67 0.44
C GLU A 388 -2.28 -3.23 1.91
N PRO A 389 -1.19 -3.08 2.67
CA PRO A 389 -1.26 -2.63 4.07
C PRO A 389 -1.92 -1.26 4.22
N TYR A 390 -1.89 -0.42 3.18
CA TYR A 390 -2.57 0.88 3.14
C TYR A 390 -4.07 0.79 3.47
N GLY A 391 -4.71 -0.33 3.13
CA GLY A 391 -6.11 -0.57 3.45
C GLY A 391 -6.39 -1.01 4.88
N VAL A 392 -5.36 -1.44 5.63
CA VAL A 392 -5.52 -1.92 7.03
C VAL A 392 -5.04 -0.89 8.07
N VAL A 393 -4.06 -0.06 7.73
CA VAL A 393 -3.32 0.80 8.69
C VAL A 393 -4.14 1.89 9.37
N GLU A 394 -5.28 2.28 8.80
CA GLU A 394 -6.24 3.14 9.49
C GLU A 394 -6.76 2.43 10.77
N GLU A 395 -6.97 1.12 10.73
CA GLU A 395 -7.67 0.38 11.79
C GLU A 395 -6.78 -0.54 12.60
N THR A 396 -5.58 -0.87 12.14
CA THR A 396 -4.57 -1.55 12.93
C THR A 396 -3.21 -1.54 12.23
N ALA A 397 -2.12 -1.53 13.01
CA ALA A 397 -0.80 -1.80 12.48
C ALA A 397 -0.51 -3.31 12.35
N HIS A 398 -1.29 -4.17 13.01
CA HIS A 398 -1.01 -5.61 13.07
C HIS A 398 -1.76 -6.35 11.98
N TYR A 399 -1.05 -7.16 11.20
CA TYR A 399 -1.66 -7.93 10.12
C TYR A 399 -0.97 -9.27 9.91
N VAL A 400 -1.72 -10.23 9.37
CA VAL A 400 -1.18 -11.47 8.78
C VAL A 400 -1.09 -11.29 7.27
N ARG A 401 0.09 -11.47 6.68
CA ARG A 401 0.29 -11.46 5.21
C ARG A 401 0.08 -12.87 4.68
N MET A 402 -0.81 -13.04 3.70
CA MET A 402 -0.95 -14.32 3.00
C MET A 402 0.26 -14.56 2.08
N ASP A 403 0.65 -15.82 1.93
CA ASP A 403 1.73 -16.27 1.05
C ASP A 403 1.16 -17.01 -0.16
N GLY A 404 1.50 -16.55 -1.36
CA GLY A 404 1.05 -17.11 -2.63
C GLY A 404 2.03 -18.10 -3.28
N GLU A 405 3.25 -18.26 -2.76
CA GLU A 405 4.35 -18.97 -3.44
C GLU A 405 4.97 -20.10 -2.62
N THR A 406 4.98 -20.02 -1.29
CA THR A 406 5.60 -21.04 -0.44
C THR A 406 4.84 -22.37 -0.56
N PRO A 407 5.53 -23.50 -0.78
CA PRO A 407 4.90 -24.83 -0.76
C PRO A 407 4.29 -25.13 0.61
N GLY A 408 3.07 -25.68 0.64
CA GLY A 408 2.38 -26.05 1.88
C GLY A 408 3.10 -27.13 2.71
N ASN A 409 4.04 -27.86 2.10
CA ASN A 409 5.00 -28.70 2.79
C ASN A 409 6.42 -28.36 2.30
N PRO A 410 7.26 -27.69 3.11
CA PRO A 410 8.63 -27.33 2.74
C PRO A 410 9.53 -28.54 2.40
N GLU A 411 9.25 -29.72 2.94
CA GLU A 411 10.01 -30.96 2.68
C GLU A 411 9.61 -31.63 1.35
N ASN A 412 8.49 -31.22 0.75
CA ASN A 412 8.00 -31.74 -0.53
C ASN A 412 7.94 -30.62 -1.57
N PRO A 413 8.92 -30.52 -2.49
CA PRO A 413 8.94 -29.52 -3.55
C PRO A 413 7.71 -29.54 -4.48
N ASN A 414 6.97 -30.66 -4.52
CA ASN A 414 5.76 -30.85 -5.31
C ASN A 414 4.47 -30.55 -4.53
N ALA A 415 4.56 -30.09 -3.27
CA ALA A 415 3.39 -29.70 -2.50
C ALA A 415 2.68 -28.51 -3.15
N SER A 416 1.37 -28.40 -2.93
CA SER A 416 0.61 -27.26 -3.44
C SER A 416 1.15 -25.94 -2.89
N ARG A 417 1.13 -24.89 -3.72
CA ARG A 417 1.57 -23.54 -3.35
C ARG A 417 0.38 -22.62 -3.16
N GLY A 418 0.58 -21.57 -2.37
CA GLY A 418 -0.46 -20.62 -2.03
C GLY A 418 -1.26 -21.04 -0.80
N GLN A 419 -2.10 -20.12 -0.33
CA GLN A 419 -2.84 -20.24 0.92
C GLN A 419 -4.31 -19.93 0.72
N ILE A 420 -5.15 -20.63 1.48
CA ILE A 420 -6.58 -20.40 1.61
C ILE A 420 -6.86 -20.17 3.09
N ILE A 421 -7.62 -19.12 3.41
CA ILE A 421 -7.96 -18.76 4.79
C ILE A 421 -9.47 -18.54 4.88
N GLU A 422 -10.12 -19.25 5.81
CA GLU A 422 -11.45 -18.88 6.30
C GLU A 422 -11.29 -18.01 7.55
N LEU A 423 -12.00 -16.88 7.58
CA LEU A 423 -12.11 -16.00 8.74
C LEU A 423 -13.48 -16.21 9.41
N ASP A 424 -13.45 -16.48 10.71
CA ASP A 424 -14.63 -16.60 11.56
C ASP A 424 -15.00 -15.24 12.16
N GLY A 425 -16.18 -14.74 11.83
CA GLY A 425 -16.68 -13.45 12.28
C GLY A 425 -16.95 -13.36 13.78
N ASP A 426 -17.11 -14.47 14.51
CA ASP A 426 -17.28 -14.44 15.97
C ASP A 426 -15.95 -14.25 16.72
N LEU A 427 -14.85 -14.58 16.07
CA LEU A 427 -13.48 -14.42 16.58
C LEU A 427 -12.74 -13.26 15.92
N ALA A 428 -13.47 -12.36 15.26
CA ALA A 428 -12.92 -11.22 14.53
C ALA A 428 -11.91 -10.40 15.35
N GLY A 429 -10.76 -10.11 14.74
CA GLY A 429 -9.63 -9.39 15.37
C GLY A 429 -8.58 -10.28 16.04
N THR A 430 -8.71 -11.61 15.98
CA THR A 430 -7.79 -12.57 16.63
C THR A 430 -7.15 -13.55 15.64
N VAL A 431 -6.05 -14.21 15.98
CA VAL A 431 -5.46 -15.23 15.09
C VAL A 431 -6.21 -16.56 15.16
N GLU A 432 -6.90 -16.81 16.27
CA GLU A 432 -7.67 -18.03 16.55
C GLU A 432 -8.89 -18.18 15.63
N GLY A 433 -9.43 -17.07 15.13
CA GLY A 433 -10.52 -17.07 14.14
C GLY A 433 -10.08 -17.36 12.70
N MET A 434 -8.80 -17.72 12.48
CA MET A 434 -8.27 -18.01 11.15
C MET A 434 -8.04 -19.51 10.94
N LEU A 435 -8.71 -20.10 9.96
CA LEU A 435 -8.43 -21.45 9.50
C LEU A 435 -7.65 -21.39 8.18
N ARG A 436 -6.34 -21.69 8.23
CA ARG A 436 -5.44 -21.67 7.06
C ARG A 436 -5.22 -23.07 6.49
N LYS A 437 -5.35 -23.20 5.18
CA LYS A 437 -5.13 -24.45 4.42
C LYS A 437 -4.29 -24.20 3.17
N ALA A 438 -3.58 -25.23 2.73
CA ALA A 438 -3.01 -25.31 1.40
C ALA A 438 -4.09 -25.68 0.37
N TYR A 439 -3.82 -25.46 -0.92
CA TYR A 439 -4.77 -25.75 -2.00
C TYR A 439 -5.10 -27.25 -2.12
N ASP A 440 -4.20 -28.16 -1.71
CA ASP A 440 -4.46 -29.60 -1.64
C ASP A 440 -5.32 -30.04 -0.43
N GLY A 441 -5.64 -29.13 0.49
CA GLY A 441 -6.45 -29.38 1.69
C GLY A 441 -5.64 -29.62 2.97
N THR A 442 -4.31 -29.62 2.90
CA THR A 442 -3.44 -29.71 4.07
C THR A 442 -3.67 -28.53 5.02
N ASP A 443 -3.84 -28.81 6.32
CA ASP A 443 -3.94 -27.78 7.35
C ASP A 443 -2.59 -27.08 7.57
N LEU A 444 -2.63 -25.75 7.64
CA LEU A 444 -1.48 -24.91 7.95
C LEU A 444 -1.78 -24.14 9.24
N SER A 445 -0.91 -24.20 10.24
CA SER A 445 -1.10 -23.46 11.49
C SER A 445 -1.03 -21.95 11.24
N VAL A 446 -1.81 -21.14 11.95
CA VAL A 446 -1.60 -19.68 12.06
C VAL A 446 -1.13 -19.40 13.49
N ALA A 447 0.00 -18.74 13.64
CA ALA A 447 0.64 -18.45 14.92
C ALA A 447 0.81 -16.95 15.13
N ALA A 448 1.08 -16.54 16.37
CA ALA A 448 1.38 -15.15 16.70
C ALA A 448 2.59 -14.60 15.93
N ASP A 449 3.55 -15.46 15.59
CA ASP A 449 4.74 -15.10 14.80
C ASP A 449 4.42 -14.80 13.33
N ASP A 450 3.23 -15.17 12.82
CA ASP A 450 2.76 -14.75 11.50
C ASP A 450 2.29 -13.28 11.49
N VAL A 451 2.15 -12.64 12.67
CA VAL A 451 1.65 -11.26 12.79
C VAL A 451 2.79 -10.26 12.60
N ALA A 452 2.72 -9.52 11.50
CA ALA A 452 3.62 -8.42 11.19
C ALA A 452 3.04 -7.08 11.68
N VAL A 453 3.93 -6.11 11.91
CA VAL A 453 3.58 -4.73 12.28
C VAL A 453 3.91 -3.80 11.11
N ALA A 454 2.90 -3.08 10.62
CA ALA A 454 3.05 -2.05 9.61
C ALA A 454 3.87 -0.89 10.17
N GLN A 455 4.85 -0.43 9.39
CA GLN A 455 5.72 0.70 9.75
C GLN A 455 5.29 2.01 9.07
N ILE A 456 4.03 2.08 8.66
CA ILE A 456 3.43 3.20 7.93
C ILE A 456 2.07 3.54 8.55
N THR A 457 1.63 4.79 8.39
CA THR A 457 0.32 5.27 8.83
C THR A 457 -0.44 5.89 7.67
N THR A 458 -1.73 6.18 7.87
CA THR A 458 -2.56 6.90 6.89
C THR A 458 -1.99 8.28 6.53
N ARG A 459 -1.25 8.92 7.46
CA ARG A 459 -0.53 10.18 7.24
C ARG A 459 0.51 10.08 6.12
N ASP A 460 1.20 8.95 6.02
CA ASP A 460 2.30 8.75 5.07
C ASP A 460 1.80 8.61 3.61
N ILE A 461 0.52 8.29 3.44
CA ILE A 461 -0.12 8.00 2.15
C ILE A 461 -1.24 8.99 1.81
N ASP A 462 -1.34 10.09 2.55
CA ASP A 462 -2.33 11.12 2.31
C ASP A 462 -2.03 11.91 1.04
N ARG A 463 -3.09 12.27 0.32
CA ARG A 463 -2.99 13.05 -0.93
C ARG A 463 -3.00 14.56 -0.67
N ASP A 464 -3.32 14.98 0.55
CA ASP A 464 -3.64 16.37 0.88
C ASP A 464 -4.69 16.93 -0.10
N ASP A 465 -4.67 18.23 -0.38
CA ASP A 465 -5.58 18.86 -1.34
C ASP A 465 -5.18 18.69 -2.81
N HIS A 466 -4.26 17.78 -3.14
CA HIS A 466 -3.80 17.61 -4.53
C HIS A 466 -4.79 16.78 -5.37
N PRO A 467 -5.14 17.18 -6.61
CA PRO A 467 -5.97 16.38 -7.51
C PRO A 467 -5.37 15.00 -7.87
N HIS A 468 -4.04 14.84 -7.82
CA HIS A 468 -3.38 13.57 -8.11
C HIS A 468 -2.14 13.38 -7.21
N TYR A 469 -1.89 12.14 -6.78
CA TYR A 469 -0.64 11.78 -6.09
C TYR A 469 0.61 12.16 -6.89
N LEU A 470 0.60 11.95 -8.21
CA LEU A 470 1.70 12.35 -9.09
C LEU A 470 2.07 13.82 -8.95
N MET A 471 1.07 14.70 -8.79
CA MET A 471 1.30 16.14 -8.68
C MET A 471 1.90 16.51 -7.34
N LYS A 472 1.39 15.91 -6.25
CA LYS A 472 1.94 16.04 -4.90
C LYS A 472 3.40 15.61 -4.88
N GLU A 473 3.69 14.41 -5.38
CA GLU A 473 5.01 13.79 -5.27
C GLU A 473 6.08 14.47 -6.14
N ILE A 474 5.70 15.04 -7.29
CA ILE A 474 6.59 15.95 -8.04
C ILE A 474 6.93 17.18 -7.18
N GLY A 475 5.93 17.78 -6.51
CA GLY A 475 6.13 18.92 -5.62
C GLY A 475 6.99 18.58 -4.39
N GLU A 476 6.87 17.38 -3.85
CA GLU A 476 7.62 16.88 -2.68
C GLU A 476 9.05 16.43 -3.00
N SER A 477 9.41 16.31 -4.28
CA SER A 477 10.72 15.79 -4.71
C SER A 477 11.92 16.55 -4.12
N PRO A 478 11.95 17.90 -4.05
CA PRO A 478 13.07 18.63 -3.42
C PRO A 478 13.22 18.30 -1.93
N THR A 479 12.11 18.23 -1.20
CA THR A 479 12.10 17.88 0.23
C THR A 479 12.56 16.44 0.46
N SER A 480 12.11 15.50 -0.37
CA SER A 480 12.50 14.08 -0.31
C SER A 480 14.00 13.91 -0.57
N PHE A 481 14.54 14.66 -1.54
CA PHE A 481 15.97 14.72 -1.83
C PHE A 481 16.74 15.25 -0.61
N ARG A 482 16.32 16.38 -0.04
CA ARG A 482 16.93 17.00 1.16
C ARG A 482 16.94 16.04 2.35
N LYS A 483 15.81 15.37 2.62
CA LYS A 483 15.69 14.35 3.68
C LYS A 483 16.66 13.19 3.47
N THR A 484 16.87 12.77 2.22
CA THR A 484 17.84 11.72 1.88
C THR A 484 19.27 12.10 2.28
N LEU A 485 19.66 13.37 2.12
CA LEU A 485 20.98 13.87 2.51
C LEU A 485 21.15 14.08 4.02
N ARG A 486 20.06 14.40 4.72
CA ARG A 486 20.06 14.79 6.14
C ARG A 486 20.78 13.76 7.01
N GLY A 487 21.71 14.25 7.84
CA GLY A 487 22.51 13.43 8.76
C GLY A 487 23.60 12.56 8.12
N LYS A 488 23.74 12.57 6.79
CA LYS A 488 24.71 11.75 6.03
C LYS A 488 25.87 12.56 5.45
N ILE A 489 25.86 13.88 5.62
CA ILE A 489 26.94 14.79 5.25
C ILE A 489 27.41 15.49 6.52
N VAL A 490 28.72 15.49 6.75
CA VAL A 490 29.36 16.15 7.89
C VAL A 490 30.38 17.16 7.39
N GLU A 491 30.47 18.29 8.08
CA GLU A 491 31.52 19.28 7.83
C GLU A 491 32.73 18.94 8.69
N THR A 492 33.91 18.90 8.07
CA THR A 492 35.19 18.64 8.71
C THR A 492 36.19 19.73 8.35
N ASP A 493 37.34 19.80 9.03
CA ASP A 493 38.43 20.72 8.68
C ASP A 493 38.91 20.54 7.23
N ALA A 494 38.71 19.36 6.65
CA ALA A 494 39.08 19.00 5.28
C ALA A 494 37.92 19.15 4.28
N GLY A 495 36.83 19.83 4.66
CA GLY A 495 35.64 20.04 3.85
C GLY A 495 34.49 19.07 4.16
N LEU A 496 33.49 19.05 3.28
CA LEU A 496 32.33 18.16 3.41
C LEU A 496 32.74 16.70 3.19
N ARG A 497 32.25 15.81 4.05
CA ARG A 497 32.45 14.36 3.98
C ARG A 497 31.14 13.61 4.09
N VAL A 498 31.09 12.40 3.55
CA VAL A 498 29.98 11.48 3.74
C VAL A 498 30.15 10.73 5.06
N SER A 499 29.06 10.59 5.80
CA SER A 499 28.98 9.78 7.02
C SER A 499 27.88 8.73 6.85
N LEU A 500 28.28 7.53 6.44
CA LEU A 500 27.41 6.35 6.40
C LEU A 500 27.90 5.35 7.44
N GLY A 501 27.01 4.92 8.33
CA GLY A 501 27.31 3.99 9.41
C GLY A 501 27.44 2.52 8.96
N PRO A 502 27.74 1.61 9.89
CA PRO A 502 27.87 0.17 9.62
C PRO A 502 26.55 -0.50 9.22
N SER A 503 25.40 0.12 9.50
CA SER A 503 24.09 -0.33 9.01
C SER A 503 23.93 -0.17 7.50
N VAL A 504 24.66 0.77 6.88
CA VAL A 504 24.64 1.02 5.44
C VAL A 504 25.79 0.27 4.77
N ILE A 505 27.02 0.45 5.26
CA ILE A 505 28.21 -0.24 4.76
C ILE A 505 28.85 -0.99 5.93
N PRO A 506 28.51 -2.27 6.14
CA PRO A 506 29.11 -3.13 7.14
C PRO A 506 30.64 -3.11 7.10
N ASN A 507 31.28 -3.28 8.27
CA ASN A 507 32.74 -3.30 8.38
C ASN A 507 33.38 -4.37 7.49
N GLU A 508 32.75 -5.53 7.36
CA GLU A 508 33.19 -6.60 6.45
C GLU A 508 33.28 -6.10 5.00
N ILE A 509 32.28 -5.36 4.52
CA ILE A 509 32.29 -4.82 3.15
C ILE A 509 33.36 -3.74 2.98
N ARG A 510 33.60 -2.90 3.98
CA ARG A 510 34.70 -1.91 3.96
C ARG A 510 36.06 -2.59 3.84
N GLU A 511 36.28 -3.66 4.60
CA GLU A 511 37.51 -4.45 4.54
C GLU A 511 37.68 -5.13 3.17
N LEU A 512 36.60 -5.61 2.56
CA LEU A 512 36.63 -6.20 1.22
C LEU A 512 37.01 -5.17 0.13
N PHE A 513 36.60 -3.90 0.25
CA PHE A 513 37.08 -2.83 -0.63
C PHE A 513 38.56 -2.52 -0.40
N ARG A 514 38.97 -2.27 0.86
CA ARG A 514 40.37 -1.93 1.18
C ARG A 514 41.37 -3.03 0.83
N SER A 515 40.95 -4.29 0.87
CA SER A 515 41.78 -5.44 0.49
C SER A 515 41.83 -5.70 -1.01
N GLY A 516 40.98 -5.03 -1.81
CA GLY A 516 40.85 -5.29 -3.25
C GLY A 516 40.15 -6.62 -3.57
N THR A 517 39.40 -7.19 -2.62
CA THR A 517 38.63 -8.42 -2.86
C THR A 517 37.38 -8.12 -3.70
N ILE A 518 36.66 -7.05 -3.37
CA ILE A 518 35.60 -6.54 -4.24
C ILE A 518 36.26 -5.70 -5.32
N THR A 519 36.18 -6.18 -6.56
CA THR A 519 36.72 -5.48 -7.74
C THR A 519 35.60 -4.98 -8.67
N ARG A 520 34.34 -5.30 -8.34
CA ARG A 520 33.18 -4.95 -9.18
C ARG A 520 31.98 -4.48 -8.37
N VAL A 521 31.31 -3.44 -8.85
CA VAL A 521 30.01 -2.96 -8.36
C VAL A 521 28.97 -3.04 -9.48
N LEU A 522 27.89 -3.77 -9.25
CA LEU A 522 26.74 -3.80 -10.17
C LEU A 522 25.54 -3.12 -9.52
N ALA A 523 25.11 -1.98 -10.07
CA ALA A 523 23.84 -1.37 -9.69
C ALA A 523 22.69 -2.08 -10.45
N ILE A 524 21.73 -2.61 -9.72
CA ILE A 524 20.58 -3.33 -10.30
C ILE A 524 19.26 -2.74 -9.87
N GLY A 525 18.27 -2.86 -10.72
CA GLY A 525 16.89 -2.48 -10.45
C GLY A 525 15.99 -2.81 -11.63
N GLN A 526 14.76 -2.30 -11.59
CA GLN A 526 13.80 -2.37 -12.70
C GLN A 526 13.19 -0.99 -12.96
N GLY A 527 12.82 -0.72 -14.22
CA GLY A 527 12.18 0.55 -14.60
C GLY A 527 12.98 1.78 -14.18
N THR A 528 12.31 2.76 -13.56
CA THR A 528 12.92 3.99 -13.02
C THR A 528 14.07 3.71 -12.05
N ALA A 529 13.99 2.67 -11.21
CA ALA A 529 15.07 2.35 -10.26
C ALA A 529 16.35 1.88 -10.97
N ALA A 530 16.22 1.18 -12.11
CA ALA A 530 17.37 0.83 -12.94
C ALA A 530 18.00 2.06 -13.59
N VAL A 531 17.19 3.05 -14.00
CA VAL A 531 17.68 4.33 -14.52
C VAL A 531 18.41 5.12 -13.42
N ALA A 532 17.87 5.16 -12.20
CA ALA A 532 18.56 5.76 -11.04
C ALA A 532 19.90 5.07 -10.74
N GLY A 533 19.97 3.74 -10.86
CA GLY A 533 21.21 2.96 -10.71
C GLY A 533 22.32 3.38 -11.68
N GLN A 534 21.98 3.92 -12.87
CA GLN A 534 22.97 4.47 -13.80
C GLN A 534 23.67 5.71 -13.25
N ALA A 535 23.00 6.50 -12.41
CA ALA A 535 23.61 7.66 -11.77
C ALA A 535 24.66 7.26 -10.73
N LEU A 536 24.40 6.19 -9.96
CA LEU A 536 25.40 5.60 -9.07
C LEU A 536 26.62 5.12 -9.87
N ALA A 537 26.38 4.35 -10.94
CA ALA A 537 27.45 3.83 -11.77
C ALA A 537 28.31 4.94 -12.39
N ALA A 538 27.67 5.96 -12.99
CA ALA A 538 28.36 7.10 -13.56
C ALA A 538 29.10 7.94 -12.51
N GLY A 539 28.52 8.10 -11.31
CA GLY A 539 29.15 8.82 -10.21
C GLY A 539 30.38 8.11 -9.65
N LEU A 540 30.31 6.77 -9.50
CA LEU A 540 31.45 5.98 -9.03
C LEU A 540 32.56 5.96 -10.09
N ASP A 541 32.23 5.73 -11.36
CA ASP A 541 33.19 5.75 -12.47
C ASP A 541 33.95 7.07 -12.57
N ALA A 542 33.25 8.21 -12.40
CA ALA A 542 33.86 9.54 -12.40
C ALA A 542 34.81 9.77 -11.20
N LEU A 543 34.58 9.09 -10.07
CA LEU A 543 35.39 9.16 -8.85
C LEU A 543 36.48 8.09 -8.79
N THR A 544 36.52 7.15 -9.74
CA THR A 544 37.55 6.11 -9.87
C THR A 544 38.09 6.06 -11.31
N PRO A 545 38.69 7.16 -11.81
CA PRO A 545 39.04 7.30 -13.22
C PRO A 545 40.19 6.40 -13.68
N ASN A 546 40.94 5.77 -12.75
CA ASN A 546 42.06 4.89 -13.10
C ASN A 546 41.67 3.40 -13.10
N GLY A 547 40.38 3.09 -12.92
CA GLY A 547 39.87 1.72 -12.92
C GLY A 547 40.14 0.99 -11.61
N GLU A 548 40.13 1.72 -10.49
CA GLU A 548 40.24 1.14 -9.14
C GLU A 548 39.10 0.14 -8.85
N ILE A 549 37.95 0.33 -9.50
CA ILE A 549 36.82 -0.60 -9.45
C ILE A 549 36.06 -0.62 -10.78
N GLU A 550 35.58 -1.79 -11.20
CA GLU A 550 34.68 -1.91 -12.35
C GLU A 550 33.25 -1.64 -11.90
N VAL A 551 32.55 -0.72 -12.57
CA VAL A 551 31.16 -0.39 -12.22
C VAL A 551 30.25 -0.43 -13.45
N GLU A 552 29.08 -1.05 -13.28
CA GLU A 552 28.04 -1.10 -14.33
C GLU A 552 26.64 -0.99 -13.70
N ALA A 553 25.70 -0.38 -14.43
CA ALA A 553 24.27 -0.47 -14.13
C ALA A 553 23.60 -1.45 -15.10
N VAL A 554 22.90 -2.45 -14.57
CA VAL A 554 22.25 -3.51 -15.35
C VAL A 554 20.85 -3.79 -14.83
N LEU A 555 19.91 -4.12 -15.72
CA LEU A 555 18.59 -4.58 -15.30
C LEU A 555 18.73 -5.87 -14.48
N ALA A 556 17.96 -6.01 -13.40
CA ALA A 556 18.06 -7.20 -12.53
C ALA A 556 17.77 -8.50 -13.32
N THR A 557 16.80 -8.47 -14.23
CA THR A 557 16.46 -9.58 -15.14
C THR A 557 17.56 -9.90 -16.15
N GLU A 558 18.29 -8.90 -16.63
CA GLU A 558 19.44 -9.13 -17.54
C GLU A 558 20.60 -9.80 -16.80
N LEU A 559 20.84 -9.39 -15.54
CA LEU A 559 21.83 -10.04 -14.71
C LEU A 559 21.47 -11.51 -14.46
N SER A 560 20.28 -11.76 -13.91
CA SER A 560 19.83 -13.12 -13.54
C SER A 560 19.59 -14.03 -14.76
N GLY A 561 19.16 -13.47 -15.89
CA GLY A 561 18.89 -14.23 -17.11
C GLY A 561 20.14 -14.60 -17.90
N PHE A 562 21.14 -13.71 -17.97
CA PHE A 562 22.18 -13.81 -19.01
C PHE A 562 23.62 -13.53 -18.55
N ARG A 563 23.83 -12.87 -17.40
CA ARG A 563 25.17 -12.38 -17.00
C ARG A 563 25.71 -12.98 -15.70
N LEU A 564 25.02 -13.99 -15.20
CA LEU A 564 25.33 -14.70 -13.97
C LEU A 564 26.65 -15.49 -14.05
N ARG A 565 27.63 -15.17 -13.20
CA ARG A 565 28.89 -15.93 -13.06
C ARG A 565 28.81 -17.00 -11.97
N PRO A 566 29.49 -18.15 -12.09
CA PRO A 566 29.44 -19.20 -11.05
C PRO A 566 29.88 -18.72 -9.66
N ASP A 567 30.89 -17.85 -9.63
CA ASP A 567 31.39 -17.17 -8.44
C ASP A 567 31.23 -15.66 -8.64
N MET A 568 30.73 -15.00 -7.60
CA MET A 568 30.49 -13.57 -7.53
C MET A 568 31.00 -12.97 -6.22
N SER A 569 31.90 -13.65 -5.50
CA SER A 569 32.48 -13.13 -4.25
C SER A 569 33.30 -11.84 -4.42
N ASP A 570 33.72 -11.54 -5.65
CA ASP A 570 34.40 -10.30 -6.07
C ASP A 570 33.43 -9.13 -6.35
N THR A 571 32.12 -9.36 -6.20
CA THR A 571 31.07 -8.45 -6.66
C THR A 571 30.24 -7.90 -5.51
N LEU A 572 30.11 -6.58 -5.45
CA LEU A 572 29.05 -5.90 -4.71
C LEU A 572 27.86 -5.64 -5.62
N ILE A 573 26.67 -6.01 -5.17
CA ILE A 573 25.40 -5.66 -5.80
C ILE A 573 24.81 -4.47 -5.04
N VAL A 574 24.51 -3.38 -5.76
CA VAL A 574 23.68 -2.30 -5.23
C VAL A 574 22.27 -2.45 -5.78
N ALA A 575 21.36 -2.99 -4.97
CA ALA A 575 19.98 -3.23 -5.37
C ALA A 575 19.12 -2.00 -5.08
N VAL A 576 18.60 -1.36 -6.13
CA VAL A 576 17.76 -0.16 -6.05
C VAL A 576 16.29 -0.54 -6.24
N SER A 577 15.44 -0.19 -5.27
CA SER A 577 14.00 -0.41 -5.35
C SER A 577 13.24 0.60 -4.48
N GLN A 578 12.12 1.15 -4.95
CA GLN A 578 11.28 2.01 -4.12
C GLN A 578 10.53 1.19 -3.06
N SER A 579 9.85 0.11 -3.50
CA SER A 579 8.99 -0.69 -2.62
C SER A 579 9.75 -1.74 -1.82
N GLY A 580 10.94 -2.14 -2.28
CA GLY A 580 11.69 -3.27 -1.73
C GLY A 580 11.01 -4.64 -1.91
N THR A 581 9.89 -4.70 -2.64
CA THR A 581 9.10 -5.92 -2.91
C THR A 581 9.12 -6.32 -4.38
N THR A 582 9.85 -5.59 -5.24
CA THR A 582 9.93 -5.89 -6.68
C THR A 582 10.45 -7.31 -6.92
N THR A 583 9.59 -8.20 -7.42
CA THR A 583 9.85 -9.65 -7.54
C THR A 583 11.14 -9.96 -8.29
N ASP A 584 11.34 -9.36 -9.46
CA ASP A 584 12.52 -9.62 -10.29
C ASP A 584 13.83 -9.17 -9.63
N THR A 585 13.80 -8.04 -8.91
CA THR A 585 14.96 -7.54 -8.16
C THR A 585 15.29 -8.47 -6.99
N ASN A 586 14.28 -8.82 -6.18
CA ASN A 586 14.44 -9.69 -5.03
C ASN A 586 14.92 -11.10 -5.42
N ARG A 587 14.34 -11.69 -6.48
CA ARG A 587 14.79 -12.98 -7.03
C ARG A 587 16.22 -12.92 -7.54
N THR A 588 16.61 -11.83 -8.20
CA THR A 588 17.99 -11.65 -8.65
C THR A 588 18.95 -11.57 -7.46
N VAL A 589 18.57 -10.83 -6.41
CA VAL A 589 19.33 -10.73 -5.16
C VAL A 589 19.54 -12.10 -4.50
N ASP A 590 18.51 -12.95 -4.42
CA ASP A 590 18.67 -14.30 -3.88
C ASP A 590 19.70 -15.12 -4.69
N ILE A 591 19.62 -15.05 -6.02
CA ILE A 591 20.50 -15.83 -6.89
C ILE A 591 21.95 -15.39 -6.78
N VAL A 592 22.23 -14.08 -6.77
CA VAL A 592 23.60 -13.56 -6.69
C VAL A 592 24.23 -13.76 -5.30
N ARG A 593 23.44 -13.67 -4.22
CA ARG A 593 23.89 -13.99 -2.86
C ARG A 593 24.30 -15.45 -2.73
N ASN A 594 23.53 -16.36 -3.32
CA ASN A 594 23.88 -17.78 -3.36
C ASN A 594 25.18 -18.08 -4.13
N ARG A 595 25.73 -17.08 -4.84
CA ARG A 595 27.02 -17.15 -5.53
C ARG A 595 28.12 -16.32 -4.87
N GLY A 596 27.89 -15.86 -3.64
CA GLY A 596 28.88 -15.17 -2.82
C GLY A 596 28.88 -13.65 -2.92
N ALA A 597 28.04 -13.04 -3.77
CA ALA A 597 27.98 -11.59 -3.88
C ALA A 597 27.47 -10.94 -2.59
N LYS A 598 28.04 -9.78 -2.24
CA LYS A 598 27.53 -8.92 -1.17
C LYS A 598 26.46 -7.98 -1.71
N VAL A 599 25.54 -7.54 -0.88
CA VAL A 599 24.39 -6.73 -1.29
C VAL A 599 24.22 -5.51 -0.39
N ILE A 600 24.18 -4.32 -0.99
CA ILE A 600 23.67 -3.10 -0.35
C ILE A 600 22.37 -2.71 -1.04
N ALA A 601 21.30 -2.50 -0.27
CA ALA A 601 20.02 -2.04 -0.81
C ALA A 601 19.88 -0.52 -0.69
N ILE A 602 19.45 0.14 -1.76
CA ILE A 602 18.91 1.51 -1.73
C ILE A 602 17.39 1.39 -1.83
N VAL A 603 16.70 1.65 -0.73
CA VAL A 603 15.26 1.38 -0.61
C VAL A 603 14.53 2.42 0.23
N ASN A 604 13.27 2.67 -0.11
CA ASN A 604 12.45 3.62 0.64
C ASN A 604 11.61 2.94 1.72
N ARG A 605 11.14 1.71 1.49
CA ARG A 605 10.29 1.00 2.45
C ARG A 605 11.11 0.21 3.46
N ARG A 606 11.01 0.58 4.73
CA ARG A 606 11.55 -0.20 5.87
C ARG A 606 10.82 -1.55 6.02
N GLY A 607 11.55 -2.58 6.44
CA GLY A 607 11.00 -3.93 6.65
C GLY A 607 10.41 -4.55 5.39
N SER A 608 11.04 -4.30 4.24
CA SER A 608 10.65 -4.91 2.96
C SER A 608 11.45 -6.17 2.69
N ASP A 609 10.95 -7.04 1.80
CA ASP A 609 11.63 -8.29 1.45
C ASP A 609 13.11 -8.06 1.05
N LEU A 610 13.42 -6.94 0.38
CA LEU A 610 14.79 -6.57 0.01
C LEU A 610 15.67 -6.16 1.20
N THR A 611 15.12 -5.51 2.22
CA THR A 611 15.90 -5.12 3.41
C THR A 611 16.37 -6.34 4.19
N ASP A 612 15.56 -7.39 4.25
CA ASP A 612 15.89 -8.61 4.99
C ASP A 612 16.97 -9.44 4.31
N ARG A 613 17.13 -9.25 2.99
CA ARG A 613 18.10 -9.97 2.15
C ARG A 613 19.41 -9.21 1.97
N ALA A 614 19.47 -7.92 2.29
CA ALA A 614 20.65 -7.10 2.08
C ALA A 614 21.63 -7.21 3.26
N ASP A 615 22.93 -7.09 2.98
CA ASP A 615 23.95 -7.01 4.03
C ASP A 615 24.04 -5.59 4.63
N GLY A 616 23.72 -4.57 3.84
CA GLY A 616 23.62 -3.18 4.27
C GLY A 616 22.45 -2.45 3.59
N VAL A 617 21.88 -1.45 4.25
CA VAL A 617 20.69 -0.74 3.76
C VAL A 617 20.87 0.76 3.85
N LEU A 618 20.74 1.45 2.72
CA LEU A 618 20.64 2.90 2.62
C LEU A 618 19.19 3.31 2.35
N TYR A 619 18.54 3.87 3.37
CA TYR A 619 17.18 4.38 3.22
C TYR A 619 17.17 5.74 2.50
N THR A 620 16.27 5.86 1.52
CA THR A 620 15.90 7.16 0.93
C THR A 620 14.92 7.91 1.84
N SER A 621 14.95 9.25 1.79
CA SER A 621 14.13 10.13 2.64
C SER A 621 14.27 9.77 4.13
N ASP A 622 13.16 9.50 4.82
CA ASP A 622 13.09 9.00 6.21
C ASP A 622 12.73 7.50 6.30
N GLY A 623 12.55 6.84 5.16
CA GLY A 623 12.09 5.45 5.07
C GLY A 623 10.57 5.26 5.26
N ARG A 624 9.80 6.35 5.33
CA ARG A 624 8.33 6.36 5.46
C ARG A 624 7.65 7.22 4.38
N ASP A 625 8.43 7.83 3.50
CA ASP A 625 7.98 8.70 2.42
C ASP A 625 7.37 7.92 1.25
N VAL A 626 6.24 7.26 1.47
CA VAL A 626 5.60 6.35 0.50
C VAL A 626 5.26 7.10 -0.79
N GLU A 627 5.51 6.44 -1.92
CA GLU A 627 5.13 6.92 -3.25
C GLU A 627 3.89 6.13 -3.69
N MET A 628 2.76 6.82 -3.81
CA MET A 628 1.46 6.27 -4.17
C MET A 628 1.17 6.42 -5.66
N SER A 629 1.79 7.39 -6.34
CA SER A 629 1.74 7.45 -7.81
C SER A 629 2.35 6.20 -8.42
N VAL A 630 1.68 5.67 -9.45
CA VAL A 630 2.26 4.57 -10.25
C VAL A 630 3.55 5.01 -10.94
N ALA A 631 3.56 6.22 -11.48
CA ALA A 631 4.75 6.76 -12.11
C ALA A 631 5.65 7.37 -11.03
N SER A 632 6.81 6.74 -10.82
CA SER A 632 7.79 7.19 -9.83
C SER A 632 8.35 8.58 -10.13
N THR A 633 8.56 9.39 -9.09
CA THR A 633 9.03 10.78 -9.16
C THR A 633 10.03 11.11 -8.04
N LYS A 634 9.56 11.37 -6.81
CA LYS A 634 10.41 11.67 -5.65
C LYS A 634 11.37 10.55 -5.32
N ALA A 635 10.98 9.29 -5.55
CA ALA A 635 11.86 8.15 -5.32
C ALA A 635 13.05 8.13 -6.28
N PHE A 636 12.87 8.48 -7.56
CA PHE A 636 13.97 8.58 -8.53
C PHE A 636 15.06 9.54 -8.07
N TYR A 637 14.68 10.77 -7.72
CA TYR A 637 15.62 11.79 -7.26
C TYR A 637 16.31 11.39 -5.95
N SER A 638 15.55 10.80 -5.01
CA SER A 638 16.11 10.32 -3.74
C SER A 638 17.08 9.14 -3.94
N GLN A 639 16.79 8.24 -4.88
CA GLN A 639 17.68 7.14 -5.26
C GLN A 639 18.99 7.65 -5.89
N ILE A 640 18.93 8.72 -6.70
CA ILE A 640 20.13 9.40 -7.21
C ILE A 640 20.95 9.98 -6.06
N ALA A 641 20.32 10.70 -5.12
CA ALA A 641 21.02 11.26 -3.95
C ALA A 641 21.73 10.15 -3.15
N ALA A 642 21.00 9.09 -2.82
CA ALA A 642 21.54 7.93 -2.11
C ALA A 642 22.67 7.24 -2.89
N GLY A 643 22.51 7.08 -4.20
CA GLY A 643 23.51 6.49 -5.08
C GLY A 643 24.81 7.28 -5.09
N LEU A 644 24.74 8.61 -5.19
CA LEU A 644 25.92 9.48 -5.16
C LEU A 644 26.62 9.49 -3.80
N LEU A 645 25.86 9.50 -2.69
CA LEU A 645 26.43 9.35 -1.34
C LEU A 645 27.16 8.01 -1.17
N LEU A 646 26.57 6.93 -1.69
CA LEU A 646 27.18 5.60 -1.65
C LEU A 646 28.42 5.55 -2.54
N SER A 647 28.41 6.15 -3.74
CA SER A 647 29.61 6.24 -4.59
C SER A 647 30.75 6.94 -3.87
N ILE A 648 30.51 8.09 -3.25
CA ILE A 648 31.54 8.83 -2.49
C ILE A 648 32.07 7.99 -1.32
N ALA A 649 31.19 7.34 -0.56
CA ALA A 649 31.60 6.50 0.56
C ALA A 649 32.41 5.27 0.12
N ILE A 650 32.08 4.66 -1.03
CA ILE A 650 32.90 3.58 -1.61
C ILE A 650 34.27 4.13 -2.03
N THR A 651 34.31 5.29 -2.68
CA THR A 651 35.58 5.94 -3.04
C THR A 651 36.43 6.28 -1.83
N ASP A 652 35.85 6.71 -0.70
CA ASP A 652 36.58 6.92 0.55
C ASP A 652 37.28 5.63 1.04
N GLU A 653 36.64 4.47 0.88
CA GLU A 653 37.23 3.17 1.24
C GLU A 653 38.32 2.69 0.27
N LEU A 654 38.21 3.05 -1.01
CA LEU A 654 39.19 2.68 -2.05
C LEU A 654 40.42 3.59 -2.05
N LEU A 655 40.22 4.90 -1.89
CA LEU A 655 41.23 5.93 -2.16
C LEU A 655 41.68 6.71 -0.92
N GLY A 656 41.00 6.56 0.23
CA GLY A 656 41.27 7.39 1.41
C GLY A 656 41.07 8.87 1.09
N ASP A 657 42.10 9.70 1.28
CA ASP A 657 42.04 11.16 1.09
C ASP A 657 42.36 11.64 -0.35
N GLU A 658 42.66 10.75 -1.29
CA GLU A 658 42.83 11.15 -2.70
C GLU A 658 41.50 11.64 -3.29
N MET A 659 41.52 12.64 -4.19
CA MET A 659 40.31 13.28 -4.76
C MET A 659 39.33 13.87 -3.71
N ILE A 660 39.81 14.21 -2.52
CA ILE A 660 38.98 14.81 -1.47
C ILE A 660 38.27 16.09 -1.93
N ASP A 661 38.97 16.97 -2.65
CA ASP A 661 38.41 18.25 -3.12
C ASP A 661 37.28 18.02 -4.15
N ASP A 662 37.44 17.05 -5.05
CA ASP A 662 36.41 16.69 -6.03
C ASP A 662 35.16 16.13 -5.34
N ARG A 663 35.34 15.28 -4.33
CA ARG A 663 34.24 14.73 -3.51
C ARG A 663 33.56 15.83 -2.69
N ALA A 664 34.31 16.74 -2.09
CA ALA A 664 33.76 17.88 -1.35
C ALA A 664 32.98 18.83 -2.28
N ALA A 665 33.47 19.08 -3.50
CA ALA A 665 32.78 19.86 -4.51
C ALA A 665 31.47 19.20 -4.97
N LEU A 666 31.48 17.87 -5.16
CA LEU A 666 30.28 17.10 -5.48
C LEU A 666 29.24 17.18 -4.36
N LEU A 667 29.66 17.01 -3.09
CA LEU A 667 28.77 17.12 -1.93
C LEU A 667 28.14 18.51 -1.82
N LYS A 668 28.91 19.56 -2.09
CA LYS A 668 28.40 20.93 -2.14
C LYS A 668 27.31 21.07 -3.21
N GLY A 669 27.57 20.59 -4.43
CA GLY A 669 26.59 20.65 -5.53
C GLY A 669 25.32 19.85 -5.24
N ILE A 670 25.43 18.66 -4.64
CA ILE A 670 24.28 17.84 -4.23
C ILE A 670 23.47 18.56 -3.14
N THR A 671 24.12 19.25 -2.21
CA THR A 671 23.45 20.00 -1.13
C THR A 671 22.66 21.21 -1.66
N GLU A 672 23.11 21.82 -2.76
CA GLU A 672 22.44 22.96 -3.41
C GLU A 672 21.29 22.53 -4.35
N LEU A 673 21.25 21.25 -4.76
CA LEU A 673 20.29 20.75 -5.76
C LEU A 673 18.81 20.91 -5.39
N PRO A 674 18.36 20.72 -4.13
CA PRO A 674 16.96 20.96 -3.76
C PRO A 674 16.44 22.35 -4.14
N ALA A 675 17.24 23.41 -3.92
CA ALA A 675 16.86 24.77 -4.27
C ALA A 675 16.77 24.97 -5.80
N ALA A 676 17.64 24.30 -6.56
CA ALA A 676 17.57 24.28 -8.01
C ALA A 676 16.32 23.53 -8.52
N MET A 677 15.92 22.44 -7.85
CA MET A 677 14.68 21.73 -8.15
C MET A 677 13.45 22.61 -7.91
N GLU A 678 13.40 23.33 -6.78
CA GLU A 678 12.35 24.32 -6.46
C GLU A 678 12.25 25.39 -7.57
N THR A 679 13.39 25.92 -8.02
CA THR A 679 13.45 26.90 -9.13
C THR A 679 12.84 26.35 -10.44
N VAL A 680 12.98 25.05 -10.71
CA VAL A 680 12.35 24.41 -11.89
C VAL A 680 10.86 24.22 -11.68
N LEU A 681 10.43 23.84 -10.48
CA LEU A 681 9.01 23.67 -10.13
C LEU A 681 8.24 24.99 -10.23
N ASP A 682 8.84 26.13 -9.88
CA ASP A 682 8.25 27.46 -10.05
C ASP A 682 7.92 27.80 -11.52
N ARG A 683 8.49 27.06 -12.48
CA ARG A 683 8.23 27.22 -13.92
C ARG A 683 7.15 26.29 -14.45
N ARG A 684 6.44 25.57 -13.57
CA ARG A 684 5.44 24.56 -13.93
C ARG A 684 4.39 25.06 -14.93
N ASP A 685 3.86 26.27 -14.75
CA ASP A 685 2.82 26.80 -15.63
C ASP A 685 3.33 27.00 -17.07
N ILE A 686 4.57 27.49 -17.20
CA ILE A 686 5.24 27.68 -18.49
C ILE A 686 5.50 26.32 -19.16
N ILE A 687 5.96 25.33 -18.38
CA ILE A 687 6.17 23.96 -18.87
C ILE A 687 4.84 23.33 -19.31
N GLY A 688 3.78 23.52 -18.52
CA GLY A 688 2.43 23.04 -18.82
C GLY A 688 1.85 23.68 -20.08
N GLU A 689 2.11 24.96 -20.31
CA GLU A 689 1.68 25.65 -21.53
C GLU A 689 2.43 25.13 -22.76
N ALA A 690 3.75 24.95 -22.67
CA ALA A 690 4.52 24.33 -23.73
C ALA A 690 4.02 22.90 -24.03
N ALA A 691 3.71 22.12 -22.99
CA ALA A 691 3.15 20.79 -23.16
C ALA A 691 1.80 20.84 -23.89
N ARG A 692 0.86 21.70 -23.48
CA ARG A 692 -0.44 21.85 -24.15
C ARG A 692 -0.31 22.31 -25.61
N GLN A 693 0.63 23.22 -25.89
CA GLN A 693 0.83 23.76 -27.23
C GLN A 693 1.46 22.75 -28.18
N PHE A 694 2.54 22.08 -27.75
CA PHE A 694 3.39 21.30 -28.65
C PHE A 694 3.10 19.79 -28.62
N ALA A 695 2.57 19.26 -27.53
CA ALA A 695 2.45 17.82 -27.32
C ALA A 695 1.27 17.18 -28.11
N PRO A 696 0.01 17.70 -28.05
CA PRO A 696 -1.15 17.01 -28.61
C PRO A 696 -1.10 16.83 -30.13
N SER A 697 -0.57 17.83 -30.85
CA SER A 697 -0.50 17.82 -32.33
C SER A 697 0.59 16.89 -32.88
N ARG A 698 1.51 16.39 -32.04
CA ARG A 698 2.66 15.59 -32.45
C ARG A 698 2.43 14.11 -32.13
N ARG A 699 2.46 13.29 -33.18
CA ARG A 699 2.28 11.83 -33.08
C ARG A 699 3.47 11.12 -32.45
N TYR A 700 4.69 11.54 -32.77
CA TYR A 700 5.94 10.88 -32.34
C TYR A 700 6.84 11.86 -31.60
N TRP A 701 7.37 11.43 -30.46
CA TRP A 701 8.35 12.17 -29.65
C TRP A 701 9.61 11.32 -29.49
N ALA A 702 10.75 11.99 -29.39
CA ALA A 702 12.01 11.40 -28.99
C ALA A 702 12.65 12.27 -27.90
N MET A 703 13.24 11.63 -26.90
CA MET A 703 14.02 12.29 -25.86
C MET A 703 15.50 12.19 -26.22
N VAL A 704 16.22 13.31 -26.11
CA VAL A 704 17.65 13.34 -26.47
C VAL A 704 18.45 13.83 -25.27
N GLY A 705 19.52 13.13 -24.93
CA GLY A 705 20.43 13.50 -23.85
C GLY A 705 21.86 13.01 -24.09
N ASN A 706 22.85 13.82 -23.74
CA ASN A 706 24.29 13.51 -23.90
C ASN A 706 24.99 13.43 -22.54
N GLY A 707 26.03 12.60 -22.45
CA GLY A 707 26.77 12.40 -21.20
C GLY A 707 25.82 12.06 -20.04
N PRO A 708 25.97 12.69 -18.86
CA PRO A 708 25.08 12.49 -17.72
C PRO A 708 23.59 12.77 -18.01
N ASN A 709 23.27 13.67 -18.95
CA ASN A 709 21.89 14.00 -19.30
C ASN A 709 21.16 12.86 -20.02
N ARG A 710 21.88 11.81 -20.45
CA ARG A 710 21.25 10.61 -21.01
C ARG A 710 20.37 9.90 -19.97
N ILE A 711 20.76 9.93 -18.70
CA ILE A 711 20.00 9.33 -17.59
C ILE A 711 18.64 10.06 -17.46
N ALA A 712 18.66 11.39 -17.45
CA ALA A 712 17.45 12.20 -17.42
C ALA A 712 16.54 11.95 -18.65
N ALA A 713 17.12 11.88 -19.85
CA ALA A 713 16.35 11.59 -21.07
C ALA A 713 15.68 10.20 -21.04
N GLN A 714 16.37 9.20 -20.49
CA GLN A 714 15.81 7.86 -20.31
C GLN A 714 14.67 7.83 -19.31
N GLU A 715 14.79 8.55 -18.19
CA GLU A 715 13.72 8.62 -17.19
C GLU A 715 12.49 9.34 -17.75
N VAL A 716 12.67 10.50 -18.40
CA VAL A 716 11.56 11.22 -19.04
C VAL A 716 10.86 10.35 -20.08
N ARG A 717 11.62 9.55 -20.85
CA ARG A 717 11.05 8.56 -21.78
C ARG A 717 10.16 7.54 -21.04
N VAL A 718 10.61 7.02 -19.89
CA VAL A 718 9.81 6.08 -19.07
C VAL A 718 8.50 6.77 -18.64
N LYS A 719 8.58 7.95 -18.00
CA LYS A 719 7.40 8.66 -17.49
C LYS A 719 6.36 8.96 -18.57
N LEU A 720 6.81 9.46 -19.71
CA LEU A 720 5.89 9.78 -20.81
C LEU A 720 5.31 8.52 -21.46
N SER A 721 6.04 7.40 -21.47
CA SER A 721 5.51 6.12 -21.96
C SER A 721 4.41 5.59 -21.02
N GLU A 722 4.63 5.69 -19.69
CA GLU A 722 3.68 5.26 -18.65
C GLU A 722 2.41 6.12 -18.63
N LEU A 723 2.55 7.45 -18.72
CA LEU A 723 1.47 8.39 -18.51
C LEU A 723 0.71 8.75 -19.80
N CYS A 724 1.38 8.76 -20.95
CA CYS A 724 0.78 9.17 -22.22
C CYS A 724 0.46 8.01 -23.17
N TYR A 725 0.83 6.77 -22.82
CA TYR A 725 0.64 5.57 -23.66
C TYR A 725 1.20 5.70 -25.08
N LYS A 726 2.33 6.40 -25.20
CA LYS A 726 3.05 6.56 -26.46
C LYS A 726 4.37 5.79 -26.38
N SER A 727 4.73 5.10 -27.46
CA SER A 727 6.10 4.61 -27.63
C SER A 727 7.02 5.79 -27.88
N ILE A 728 7.95 6.03 -26.95
CA ILE A 728 8.90 7.15 -27.01
C ILE A 728 10.32 6.57 -27.06
N ALA A 729 11.12 7.05 -28.00
CA ALA A 729 12.53 6.71 -28.10
C ALA A 729 13.37 7.63 -27.19
N ALA A 730 14.46 7.12 -26.64
CA ALA A 730 15.52 7.94 -26.05
C ALA A 730 16.83 7.70 -26.80
N ASP A 731 17.52 8.77 -27.17
CA ASP A 731 18.76 8.72 -27.95
C ASP A 731 19.80 9.73 -27.45
N SER A 732 21.03 9.59 -27.94
CA SER A 732 22.08 10.61 -27.85
C SER A 732 22.05 11.50 -29.09
N THR A 733 22.60 12.71 -28.97
CA THR A 733 22.84 13.54 -30.15
C THR A 733 23.91 12.87 -31.00
N GLU A 734 23.53 12.36 -32.17
CA GLU A 734 24.44 11.76 -33.12
C GLU A 734 25.36 12.85 -33.70
N ASP A 735 26.66 12.76 -33.44
CA ASP A 735 27.67 13.61 -34.10
C ASP A 735 28.12 12.92 -35.39
N LYS A 736 27.28 12.98 -36.43
CA LYS A 736 27.73 12.72 -37.81
C LYS A 736 28.28 14.02 -38.40
N LYS A 737 29.55 14.27 -38.11
CA LYS A 737 30.42 15.11 -38.95
C LYS A 737 31.47 14.26 -39.63
#